data_AF-A0A1B6CC79-F1
#
_entry.id   AF-A0A1B6CC79-F1
#
_cell.length_a   1.000
_cell.length_b   1.000
_cell.length_c   1.000
_cell.angle_alpha   90.00
_cell.angle_beta   90.00
_cell.angle_gamma   90.00
#
_symmetry.space_group_name_H-M   'P 1'
#
loop_
_entity.id
_entity.type
_entity.pdbx_description
1 polymer ?
#
loop_
_entity_poly.entity_id
_entity_poly.type
_entity_poly.pdbx_seq_one_letter_code
_entity_poly.pdbx_strand_id
1 'polypeptide(L)'
;MIGRFSEVLQNAADALAPPAPLYDDFVYHWKRLMKHYLDVAPMNKVPVEVTNIPAHLDQLQKILLKEDGELNSSGSTGPCMEYLLHHNLLELLVTLAISDDPPGMRRIVLHFISCTLNKLQAPILAHNSVFPSMQRLLSICNGSHLTPSEKEEICYLFTMAAILRKHPHLVHVFVSSTSQSQERERTNSTSSETSSHLSTGSILLSTTPPLNNLLFRPFVPPVLSREPKLIPITKCDESKSIDEGCDVGDNMSNVDSEEAKDGAAEFILIECLLSYINSPDCEVRLKACQAIMLLVSLPDDRYASIIAKYSSLNEKLSVKLVQLYSEIPLDTDPNNIDDMHVSWGLVAPIAAEREVQCEGWRQAASFFAWLDFCDQIAVESRPAIGISISRSIRKVFLDKEFLPEALPNVLTLATLSKCFKMLVSRSVIQEMGEWLVGDARDPELPNVLTCCVTQALLECCSHEDPTINLEALRLFEVLLEKNDEHIVHCLVLRYVLGRVYFDSTTNMNQIESWSDEEDERERQRSSPEINSSETLNGMGRTLAPSHIEKIIQSFLNVLPPQLRSAPATEGNSYYQYISESQRQYSIVLTACKSFSWPNEAVSDDNHSSDSQPEADSRQFYEGPFLKMIFERIRNLPNQAYEVNLQLTAVISRLALLPHPYIHEFLLNTTIPRHLNADSLLQALLDTSSEMFTRVSVIPNYKAILSATRQRLLGDIPENRDEISGLFESVIVIEELCKELAAIAYVKFHHAT
;
A
#
# COMPACT_ATOMS: atom_id res chain seq x y z
N MET A 1 31.74 -34.58 32.97
CA MET A 1 33.16 -34.74 33.39
C MET A 1 34.16 -34.70 32.24
N ILE A 2 33.79 -35.06 31.00
CA ILE A 2 34.69 -35.03 29.82
C ILE A 2 35.04 -33.59 29.34
N GLY A 3 34.11 -32.63 29.43
CA GLY A 3 34.39 -31.23 29.04
C GLY A 3 35.47 -30.54 29.89
N ARG A 4 35.44 -30.75 31.22
CA ARG A 4 36.48 -30.23 32.13
C ARG A 4 37.84 -30.91 31.94
N PHE A 5 37.86 -32.15 31.46
CA PHE A 5 39.11 -32.85 31.15
C PHE A 5 39.72 -32.34 29.84
N SER A 6 38.89 -31.99 28.86
CA SER A 6 39.31 -31.31 27.63
C SER A 6 39.87 -29.91 27.91
N GLU A 7 39.25 -29.14 28.81
CA GLU A 7 39.75 -27.82 29.22
C GLU A 7 41.08 -27.93 29.97
N VAL A 8 41.24 -28.93 30.85
CA VAL A 8 42.50 -29.15 31.57
C VAL A 8 43.61 -29.66 30.64
N LEU A 9 43.28 -30.51 29.66
CA LEU A 9 44.22 -30.92 28.61
C LEU A 9 44.60 -29.77 27.68
N GLN A 10 43.65 -28.92 27.31
CA GLN A 10 43.90 -27.74 26.50
C GLN A 10 44.79 -26.74 27.26
N ASN A 11 44.48 -26.46 28.53
CA ASN A 11 45.29 -25.61 29.39
C ASN A 11 46.69 -26.18 29.67
N ALA A 12 46.83 -27.51 29.76
CA ALA A 12 48.13 -28.17 29.91
C ALA A 12 48.93 -28.19 28.60
N ALA A 13 48.27 -28.30 27.45
CA ALA A 13 48.87 -28.20 26.13
C ALA A 13 49.33 -26.77 25.83
N ASP A 14 48.49 -25.77 26.15
CA ASP A 14 48.78 -24.33 26.03
C ASP A 14 49.93 -23.89 26.96
N ALA A 15 50.15 -24.61 28.08
CA ALA A 15 51.28 -24.41 28.98
C ALA A 15 52.60 -25.08 28.53
N LEU A 16 52.52 -26.12 27.69
CA LEU A 16 53.68 -26.85 27.15
C LEU A 16 54.15 -26.28 25.80
N ALA A 17 53.26 -25.68 25.03
CA ALA A 17 53.55 -24.87 23.85
C ALA A 17 52.54 -23.72 23.81
N PRO A 18 52.97 -22.44 23.93
CA PRO A 18 52.05 -21.33 23.82
C PRO A 18 51.31 -21.42 22.48
N PRO A 19 50.00 -21.10 22.42
CA PRO A 19 49.28 -21.07 21.14
C PRO A 19 50.07 -20.17 20.19
N ALA A 20 50.34 -20.68 18.99
CA ALA A 20 51.10 -19.93 18.01
C ALA A 20 50.44 -18.56 17.79
N PRO A 21 51.22 -17.50 17.54
CA PRO A 21 50.64 -16.20 17.26
C PRO A 21 49.68 -16.35 16.07
N LEU A 22 48.51 -15.72 16.17
CA LEU A 22 47.40 -15.89 15.22
C LEU A 22 47.85 -15.74 13.75
N TYR A 23 48.82 -14.85 13.52
CA TYR A 23 49.46 -14.63 12.23
C TYR A 23 50.18 -15.87 11.65
N ASP A 24 50.97 -16.57 12.47
CA ASP A 24 51.73 -17.75 12.00
C ASP A 24 50.79 -18.93 11.68
N ASP A 25 49.73 -19.09 12.47
CA ASP A 25 48.68 -20.07 12.21
C ASP A 25 47.90 -19.74 10.92
N PHE A 26 47.61 -18.45 10.69
CA PHE A 26 46.97 -17.99 9.45
C PHE A 26 47.83 -18.33 8.22
N VAL A 27 49.11 -17.96 8.25
CA VAL A 27 50.05 -18.21 7.15
C VAL A 27 50.23 -19.72 6.91
N TYR A 28 50.25 -20.52 7.98
CA TYR A 28 50.35 -21.97 7.88
C TYR A 28 49.13 -22.60 7.19
N HIS A 29 47.91 -22.22 7.60
CA HIS A 29 46.68 -22.73 7.00
C HIS A 29 46.55 -22.32 5.53
N TRP A 30 46.96 -21.09 5.18
CA TRP A 30 47.00 -20.62 3.81
C TRP A 30 47.98 -21.43 2.93
N LYS A 31 49.22 -21.65 3.41
CA LYS A 31 50.23 -22.45 2.70
C LYS A 31 49.76 -23.90 2.49
N ARG A 32 49.06 -24.48 3.47
CA ARG A 32 48.49 -25.83 3.35
C ARG A 32 47.35 -25.88 2.34
N LEU A 33 46.46 -24.88 2.34
CA LEU A 33 45.41 -24.75 1.33
C LEU A 33 45.99 -24.73 -0.08
N MET A 34 46.99 -23.87 -0.32
CA MET A 34 47.62 -23.77 -1.64
C MET A 34 48.39 -25.03 -2.04
N LYS A 35 49.03 -25.71 -1.09
CA LYS A 35 49.67 -27.01 -1.36
C LYS A 35 48.64 -28.07 -1.77
N HIS A 36 47.55 -28.19 -1.03
CA HIS A 36 46.47 -29.12 -1.36
C HIS A 36 45.80 -28.77 -2.69
N TYR A 37 45.65 -27.49 -3.02
CA TYR A 37 45.20 -27.07 -4.34
C TYR A 37 46.17 -27.51 -5.45
N LEU A 38 47.47 -27.28 -5.29
CA LEU A 38 48.48 -27.71 -6.27
C LEU A 38 48.55 -29.24 -6.44
N ASP A 39 48.28 -30.00 -5.38
CA ASP A 39 48.22 -31.46 -5.41
C ASP A 39 46.94 -31.99 -6.12
N VAL A 40 45.84 -31.23 -6.07
CA VAL A 40 44.51 -31.62 -6.64
C VAL A 40 44.27 -31.04 -8.03
N ALA A 41 44.87 -29.90 -8.37
CA ALA A 41 44.82 -29.24 -9.67
C ALA A 41 45.13 -30.13 -10.89
N PRO A 42 45.98 -31.17 -10.83
CA PRO A 42 46.17 -32.08 -11.96
C PRO A 42 45.05 -33.14 -12.14
N MET A 43 44.11 -33.27 -11.19
CA MET A 43 43.15 -34.39 -11.15
C MET A 43 41.72 -34.05 -11.61
N ASN A 44 41.36 -32.76 -11.78
CA ASN A 44 40.11 -32.15 -12.33
C ASN A 44 38.72 -32.78 -12.02
N LYS A 45 38.65 -33.87 -11.26
CA LYS A 45 37.45 -34.70 -11.07
C LYS A 45 37.11 -34.95 -9.61
N VAL A 46 37.92 -34.46 -8.67
CA VAL A 46 37.69 -34.64 -7.24
C VAL A 46 36.84 -33.45 -6.75
N PRO A 47 35.61 -33.69 -6.23
CA PRO A 47 34.81 -32.64 -5.63
C PRO A 47 35.53 -32.00 -4.45
N VAL A 48 35.38 -30.69 -4.28
CA VAL A 48 36.09 -29.96 -3.21
C VAL A 48 35.70 -30.44 -1.81
N GLU A 49 34.49 -30.97 -1.64
CA GLU A 49 33.98 -31.53 -0.38
C GLU A 49 34.81 -32.71 0.15
N VAL A 50 35.52 -33.42 -0.73
CA VAL A 50 36.40 -34.55 -0.38
C VAL A 50 37.83 -34.09 -0.07
N THR A 51 38.12 -32.80 -0.29
CA THR A 51 39.44 -32.21 -0.03
C THR A 51 39.48 -31.54 1.35
N ASN A 52 40.68 -31.30 1.88
CA ASN A 52 40.89 -30.54 3.11
C ASN A 52 40.80 -29.01 2.92
N ILE A 53 40.48 -28.54 1.71
CA ILE A 53 40.39 -27.11 1.38
C ILE A 53 39.31 -26.39 2.22
N PRO A 54 38.05 -26.88 2.29
CA PRO A 54 37.02 -26.24 3.10
C PRO A 54 37.39 -26.17 4.59
N ALA A 55 37.98 -27.24 5.14
CA ALA A 55 38.43 -27.24 6.54
C ALA A 55 39.50 -26.18 6.82
N HIS A 56 40.41 -25.92 5.86
CA HIS A 56 41.41 -24.86 6.02
C HIS A 56 40.81 -23.46 5.87
N LEU A 57 39.84 -23.25 4.98
CA LEU A 57 39.10 -21.98 4.87
C LEU A 57 38.29 -21.67 6.13
N ASP A 58 37.67 -22.68 6.74
CA ASP A 58 36.95 -22.51 8.02
C ASP A 58 37.89 -22.09 9.16
N GLN A 59 39.09 -22.66 9.23
CA GLN A 59 40.09 -22.26 10.24
C GLN A 59 40.62 -20.85 9.98
N LEU A 60 40.90 -20.50 8.72
CA LEU A 60 41.28 -19.13 8.35
C LEU A 60 40.20 -18.13 8.76
N GLN A 61 38.93 -18.45 8.53
CA GLN A 61 37.82 -17.60 8.98
C GLN A 61 37.79 -17.45 10.50
N LYS A 62 37.92 -18.54 11.27
CA LYS A 62 37.92 -18.48 12.73
C LYS A 62 39.07 -17.61 13.28
N ILE A 63 40.24 -17.70 12.67
CA ILE A 63 41.41 -16.90 13.05
C ILE A 63 41.14 -15.40 12.80
N LEU A 64 40.61 -15.05 11.63
CA LEU A 64 40.26 -13.66 11.31
C LEU A 64 39.20 -13.07 12.26
N LEU A 65 38.19 -13.86 12.63
CA LEU A 65 37.14 -13.41 13.56
C LEU A 65 37.66 -13.27 15.00
N LYS A 66 38.60 -14.12 15.40
CA LYS A 66 39.25 -14.02 16.71
C LYS A 66 40.12 -12.77 16.78
N GLU A 67 40.89 -12.47 15.73
CA GLU A 67 41.68 -11.25 15.62
C GLU A 67 40.79 -9.99 15.66
N ASP A 68 39.69 -9.96 14.90
CA ASP A 68 38.73 -8.83 14.89
C ASP A 68 38.13 -8.59 16.29
N GLY A 69 37.80 -9.66 17.03
CA GLY A 69 37.30 -9.56 18.40
C GLY A 69 38.33 -9.10 19.44
N GLU A 70 39.63 -9.29 19.19
CA GLU A 70 40.71 -8.86 20.08
C GLU A 70 41.11 -7.39 19.86
N LEU A 71 40.86 -6.83 18.66
CA LEU A 71 41.28 -5.48 18.23
C LEU A 71 40.29 -4.34 18.52
N ASN A 72 39.22 -4.61 19.27
CA ASN A 72 38.08 -3.72 19.59
C ASN A 72 38.41 -2.34 20.21
N SER A 73 39.69 -1.99 20.40
CA SER A 73 40.13 -0.73 21.03
C SER A 73 40.99 0.18 20.13
N SER A 74 41.51 -0.28 18.98
CA SER A 74 42.53 0.47 18.23
C SER A 74 42.13 0.95 16.82
N GLY A 75 40.98 0.53 16.26
CA GLY A 75 40.54 0.96 14.92
C GLY A 75 41.52 0.63 13.77
N SER A 76 42.56 -0.17 14.05
CA SER A 76 43.60 -0.59 13.13
C SER A 76 43.31 -1.99 12.60
N THR A 77 43.61 -2.24 11.32
CA THR A 77 43.51 -3.58 10.73
C THR A 77 44.54 -4.51 11.38
N GLY A 78 44.13 -5.73 11.75
CA GLY A 78 45.04 -6.71 12.37
C GLY A 78 46.05 -7.30 11.39
N PRO A 79 47.17 -7.89 11.87
CA PRO A 79 48.22 -8.44 11.02
C PRO A 79 47.74 -9.59 10.11
N CYS A 80 46.76 -10.41 10.51
CA CYS A 80 46.20 -11.44 9.64
C CYS A 80 45.33 -10.84 8.52
N MET A 81 44.52 -9.83 8.86
CA MET A 81 43.73 -9.10 7.87
C MET A 81 44.63 -8.31 6.90
N GLU A 82 45.68 -7.66 7.40
CA GLU A 82 46.68 -7.00 6.56
C GLU A 82 47.36 -7.99 5.61
N TYR A 83 47.73 -9.19 6.08
CA TYR A 83 48.31 -10.21 5.21
C TYR A 83 47.36 -10.62 4.07
N LEU A 84 46.08 -10.81 4.38
CA LEU A 84 45.04 -11.13 3.40
C LEU A 84 44.89 -10.02 2.34
N LEU A 85 44.93 -8.75 2.77
CA LEU A 85 44.81 -7.59 1.89
C LEU A 85 46.07 -7.34 1.04
N HIS A 86 47.27 -7.44 1.62
CA HIS A 86 48.54 -7.18 0.93
C HIS A 86 48.89 -8.25 -0.11
N HIS A 87 48.52 -9.52 0.15
CA HIS A 87 48.81 -10.62 -0.77
C HIS A 87 47.68 -10.90 -1.77
N ASN A 88 46.62 -10.06 -1.82
CA ASN A 88 45.45 -10.23 -2.70
C ASN A 88 44.86 -11.65 -2.65
N LEU A 89 44.82 -12.24 -1.46
CA LEU A 89 44.38 -13.64 -1.30
C LEU A 89 42.92 -13.82 -1.74
N LEU A 90 42.09 -12.78 -1.56
CA LEU A 90 40.71 -12.76 -2.06
C LEU A 90 40.65 -12.87 -3.58
N GLU A 91 41.48 -12.13 -4.31
CA GLU A 91 41.49 -12.16 -5.78
C GLU A 91 41.85 -13.55 -6.33
N LEU A 92 42.80 -14.23 -5.66
CA LEU A 92 43.12 -15.62 -5.98
C LEU A 92 41.93 -16.54 -5.75
N LEU A 93 41.27 -16.45 -4.59
CA LEU A 93 40.06 -17.24 -4.30
C LEU A 93 38.93 -16.96 -5.30
N VAL A 94 38.74 -15.70 -5.70
CA VAL A 94 37.77 -15.32 -6.73
C VAL A 94 38.13 -15.97 -8.08
N THR A 95 39.40 -15.98 -8.45
CA THR A 95 39.85 -16.64 -9.69
C THR A 95 39.54 -18.14 -9.67
N LEU A 96 39.76 -18.80 -8.53
CA LEU A 96 39.39 -20.21 -8.34
C LEU A 96 37.87 -20.45 -8.37
N ALA A 97 37.08 -19.51 -7.85
CA ALA A 97 35.62 -19.58 -7.90
C ALA A 97 35.05 -19.38 -9.32
N ILE A 98 35.70 -18.53 -10.14
CA ILE A 98 35.36 -18.34 -11.56
C ILE A 98 35.62 -19.63 -12.33
N SER A 99 36.80 -20.23 -12.15
CA SER A 99 37.18 -21.47 -12.85
C SER A 99 36.44 -22.70 -12.34
N ASP A 100 35.81 -22.63 -11.16
CA ASP A 100 35.20 -23.74 -10.42
C ASP A 100 36.06 -25.02 -10.45
N ASP A 101 37.36 -24.83 -10.20
CA ASP A 101 38.36 -25.88 -10.23
C ASP A 101 39.07 -25.92 -8.88
N PRO A 102 38.97 -27.02 -8.11
CA PRO A 102 38.11 -28.21 -8.32
C PRO A 102 36.59 -27.94 -8.24
N PRO A 103 35.72 -28.82 -8.78
CA PRO A 103 34.27 -28.59 -8.86
C PRO A 103 33.62 -28.46 -7.47
N GLY A 104 32.90 -27.35 -7.26
CA GLY A 104 32.34 -26.96 -5.96
C GLY A 104 33.16 -25.88 -5.22
N MET A 105 34.27 -25.43 -5.80
CA MET A 105 35.09 -24.35 -5.24
C MET A 105 34.30 -23.05 -5.16
N ARG A 106 33.47 -22.77 -6.18
CA ARG A 106 32.60 -21.58 -6.20
C ARG A 106 31.75 -21.46 -4.95
N ARG A 107 31.05 -22.55 -4.60
CA ARG A 107 30.19 -22.65 -3.42
C ARG A 107 30.93 -22.31 -2.13
N ILE A 108 32.11 -22.90 -1.95
CA ILE A 108 32.93 -22.74 -0.73
C ILE A 108 33.50 -21.33 -0.63
N VAL A 109 33.99 -20.76 -1.73
CA VAL A 109 34.51 -19.39 -1.76
C VAL A 109 33.41 -18.37 -1.49
N LEU A 110 32.23 -18.51 -2.10
CA LEU A 110 31.08 -17.64 -1.82
C LEU A 110 30.65 -17.72 -0.36
N HIS A 111 30.61 -18.93 0.22
CA HIS A 111 30.30 -19.11 1.64
C HIS A 111 31.35 -18.43 2.54
N PHE A 112 32.64 -18.66 2.28
CA PHE A 112 33.74 -18.05 3.02
C PHE A 112 33.64 -16.53 2.98
N ILE A 113 33.49 -15.94 1.79
CA ILE A 113 33.44 -14.48 1.60
C ILE A 113 32.18 -13.89 2.26
N SER A 114 31.00 -14.47 2.03
CA SER A 114 29.75 -13.98 2.63
C SER A 114 29.81 -13.99 4.17
N CYS A 115 30.29 -15.08 4.75
CA CYS A 115 30.41 -15.19 6.20
C CYS A 115 31.46 -14.24 6.77
N THR A 116 32.57 -14.03 6.05
CA THR A 116 33.64 -13.11 6.46
C THR A 116 33.13 -11.66 6.43
N LEU A 117 32.45 -11.26 5.35
CA LEU A 117 31.88 -9.91 5.21
C LEU A 117 30.76 -9.61 6.22
N ASN A 118 29.92 -10.59 6.58
CA ASN A 118 28.82 -10.37 7.50
C ASN A 118 29.26 -10.29 8.98
N LYS A 119 30.36 -10.97 9.33
CA LYS A 119 30.80 -11.14 10.74
C LYS A 119 31.90 -10.17 11.17
N LEU A 120 32.64 -9.58 10.23
CA LEU A 120 33.68 -8.59 10.55
C LEU A 120 33.05 -7.22 10.86
N GLN A 121 33.55 -6.55 11.89
CA GLN A 121 32.95 -5.29 12.38
C GLN A 121 33.40 -4.04 11.63
N ALA A 122 34.55 -4.07 10.92
CA ALA A 122 35.09 -2.95 10.16
C ALA A 122 34.66 -2.97 8.67
N PRO A 123 34.41 -1.81 8.02
CA PRO A 123 34.02 -1.75 6.61
C PRO A 123 35.24 -1.99 5.69
N ILE A 124 35.69 -3.25 5.61
CA ILE A 124 36.78 -3.73 4.74
C ILE A 124 36.46 -3.49 3.24
N LEU A 125 35.18 -3.25 2.92
CA LEU A 125 34.71 -2.97 1.56
C LEU A 125 35.29 -1.70 0.93
N ALA A 126 35.71 -0.71 1.71
CA ALA A 126 36.33 0.51 1.17
C ALA A 126 37.79 0.29 0.74
N HIS A 127 38.38 -0.88 1.02
CA HIS A 127 39.77 -1.16 0.65
C HIS A 127 39.91 -1.48 -0.84
N ASN A 128 40.90 -0.86 -1.49
CA ASN A 128 41.13 -0.95 -2.94
C ASN A 128 41.32 -2.38 -3.49
N SER A 129 41.79 -3.34 -2.68
CA SER A 129 41.98 -4.73 -3.13
C SER A 129 40.73 -5.62 -2.99
N VAL A 130 39.76 -5.21 -2.17
CA VAL A 130 38.58 -6.01 -1.84
C VAL A 130 37.47 -5.75 -2.86
N PHE A 131 37.27 -4.49 -3.21
CA PHE A 131 36.18 -4.07 -4.09
C PHE A 131 36.25 -4.72 -5.51
N PRO A 132 37.39 -4.75 -6.23
CA PRO A 132 37.48 -5.43 -7.52
C PRO A 132 37.21 -6.93 -7.43
N SER A 133 37.66 -7.57 -6.33
CA SER A 133 37.40 -8.98 -6.07
C SER A 133 35.89 -9.23 -5.89
N MET A 134 35.18 -8.35 -5.18
CA MET A 134 33.73 -8.45 -5.00
C MET A 134 32.96 -8.20 -6.30
N GLN A 135 33.33 -7.18 -7.10
CA GLN A 135 32.69 -6.94 -8.40
C GLN A 135 32.86 -8.12 -9.36
N ARG A 136 34.04 -8.76 -9.38
CA ARG A 136 34.28 -9.97 -10.17
C ARG A 136 33.40 -11.13 -9.71
N LEU A 137 33.15 -11.31 -8.41
CA LEU A 137 32.19 -12.32 -7.93
C LEU A 137 30.75 -11.99 -8.33
N LEU A 138 30.35 -10.71 -8.30
CA LEU A 138 29.03 -10.31 -8.78
C LEU A 138 28.80 -10.71 -10.24
N SER A 139 29.82 -10.61 -11.10
CA SER A 139 29.72 -11.02 -12.51
C SER A 139 29.41 -12.51 -12.72
N ILE A 140 29.78 -13.36 -11.76
CA ILE A 140 29.51 -14.80 -11.78
C ILE A 140 28.10 -15.10 -11.27
N CYS A 141 27.58 -14.25 -10.39
CA CYS A 141 26.24 -14.38 -9.80
C CYS A 141 25.15 -13.93 -10.79
N ASN A 142 25.16 -14.48 -12.00
CA ASN A 142 24.08 -14.34 -12.96
C ASN A 142 23.22 -15.61 -12.88
N GLY A 143 21.96 -15.48 -12.45
CA GLY A 143 21.01 -16.59 -12.36
C GLY A 143 20.55 -17.13 -13.72
N SER A 144 21.40 -17.02 -14.76
CA SER A 144 21.13 -17.44 -16.13
C SER A 144 21.26 -18.95 -16.33
N HIS A 145 22.04 -19.61 -15.47
CA HIS A 145 22.24 -21.05 -15.48
C HIS A 145 21.93 -21.62 -14.10
N LEU A 146 21.06 -22.62 -14.03
CA LEU A 146 20.76 -23.37 -12.82
C LEU A 146 22.03 -24.08 -12.34
N THR A 147 22.68 -23.55 -11.31
CA THR A 147 23.86 -24.19 -10.70
C THR A 147 23.53 -24.73 -9.32
N PRO A 148 24.22 -25.79 -8.84
CA PRO A 148 24.06 -26.24 -7.47
C PRO A 148 24.55 -25.20 -6.42
N SER A 149 25.11 -24.06 -6.86
CA SER A 149 25.62 -22.99 -6.00
C SER A 149 24.64 -21.83 -5.83
N GLU A 150 23.42 -21.88 -6.40
CA GLU A 150 22.44 -20.79 -6.34
C GLU A 150 22.13 -20.32 -4.91
N LYS A 151 22.11 -21.24 -3.94
CA LYS A 151 21.87 -20.91 -2.52
C LYS A 151 22.98 -20.05 -1.94
N GLU A 152 24.23 -20.38 -2.25
CA GLU A 152 25.39 -19.62 -1.77
C GLU A 152 25.57 -18.30 -2.55
N GLU A 153 25.27 -18.29 -3.84
CA GLU A 153 25.24 -17.08 -4.69
C GLU A 153 24.22 -16.07 -4.14
N ILE A 154 22.98 -16.49 -3.86
CA ILE A 154 21.98 -15.56 -3.32
C ILE A 154 22.30 -15.12 -1.89
N CYS A 155 22.92 -15.98 -1.07
CA CYS A 155 23.39 -15.60 0.26
C CYS A 155 24.49 -14.53 0.18
N TYR A 156 25.38 -14.61 -0.82
CA TYR A 156 26.38 -13.59 -1.08
C TYR A 156 25.73 -12.27 -1.50
N LEU A 157 24.83 -12.28 -2.50
CA LEU A 157 24.13 -11.07 -2.94
C LEU A 157 23.32 -10.42 -1.82
N PHE A 158 22.62 -11.22 -1.00
CA PHE A 158 21.91 -10.73 0.18
C PHE A 158 22.86 -10.10 1.20
N THR A 159 24.02 -10.71 1.44
CA THR A 159 25.04 -10.16 2.35
C THR A 159 25.54 -8.81 1.85
N MET A 160 25.80 -8.68 0.54
CA MET A 160 26.21 -7.41 -0.07
C MET A 160 25.13 -6.32 0.10
N ALA A 161 23.86 -6.64 -0.17
CA ALA A 161 22.75 -5.72 0.05
C ALA A 161 22.60 -5.31 1.53
N ALA A 162 22.75 -6.26 2.45
CA ALA A 162 22.70 -5.98 3.89
C ALA A 162 23.82 -5.06 4.35
N ILE A 163 25.03 -5.19 3.79
CA ILE A 163 26.15 -4.32 4.14
C ILE A 163 25.98 -2.92 3.54
N LEU A 164 25.49 -2.80 2.31
CA LEU A 164 25.15 -1.49 1.72
C LEU A 164 24.12 -0.74 2.57
N ARG A 165 23.15 -1.46 3.14
CA ARG A 165 22.17 -0.86 4.06
C ARG A 165 22.78 -0.45 5.40
N LYS A 166 23.74 -1.20 5.93
CA LYS A 166 24.50 -0.80 7.14
C LYS A 166 25.40 0.41 6.88
N HIS A 167 25.92 0.53 5.66
CA HIS A 167 26.87 1.57 5.27
C HIS A 167 26.46 2.24 3.94
N PRO A 168 25.44 3.12 3.93
CA PRO A 168 24.92 3.74 2.70
C PRO A 168 25.95 4.56 1.91
N HIS A 169 27.00 5.07 2.56
CA HIS A 169 28.08 5.82 1.91
C HIS A 169 28.88 4.99 0.89
N LEU A 170 28.85 3.66 0.99
CA LEU A 170 29.55 2.76 0.06
C LEU A 170 28.80 2.58 -1.27
N VAL A 171 27.53 3.01 -1.36
CA VAL A 171 26.69 2.84 -2.55
C VAL A 171 27.32 3.48 -3.79
N HIS A 172 27.97 4.64 -3.65
CA HIS A 172 28.67 5.31 -4.75
C HIS A 172 29.78 4.47 -5.39
N VAL A 173 30.39 3.56 -4.63
CA VAL A 173 31.45 2.69 -5.15
C VAL A 173 30.85 1.59 -6.05
N PHE A 174 29.65 1.11 -5.73
CA PHE A 174 28.94 0.07 -6.49
C PHE A 174 28.18 0.59 -7.72
N VAL A 175 28.00 1.91 -7.83
CA VAL A 175 27.49 2.55 -9.03
C VAL A 175 28.65 2.75 -9.99
N SER A 176 28.71 1.91 -11.03
CA SER A 176 29.74 1.99 -12.07
C SER A 176 29.73 3.39 -12.71
N SER A 177 30.68 4.25 -12.33
CA SER A 177 31.00 5.45 -13.10
C SER A 177 31.95 5.02 -14.21
N THR A 178 31.41 4.83 -15.41
CA THR A 178 32.18 4.52 -16.62
C THR A 178 32.96 5.75 -17.11
N SER A 179 33.80 6.33 -16.25
CA SER A 179 34.56 7.56 -16.55
C SER A 179 35.93 7.61 -15.86
N GLN A 180 36.74 6.54 -15.94
CA GLN A 180 38.20 6.66 -15.74
C GLN A 180 38.95 5.75 -16.71
N SER A 181 38.86 6.05 -18.01
CA SER A 181 39.74 5.47 -19.04
C SER A 181 39.87 6.42 -20.23
N GLN A 182 40.53 7.57 -20.01
CA GLN A 182 41.11 8.55 -20.97
C GLN A 182 41.33 9.82 -20.13
N GLU A 183 42.50 10.44 -19.93
CA GLU A 183 43.77 10.50 -20.65
C GLU A 183 44.95 10.48 -19.67
N ARG A 184 45.94 9.63 -19.93
CA ARG A 184 47.33 9.93 -19.54
C ARG A 184 47.88 10.80 -20.65
N GLU A 185 48.15 12.08 -20.40
CA GLU A 185 49.32 12.77 -20.96
C GLU A 185 49.57 14.14 -20.31
N ARG A 186 50.75 14.24 -19.66
CA ARG A 186 51.65 15.42 -19.52
C ARG A 186 51.03 16.69 -18.90
N THR A 187 51.46 17.12 -17.72
CA THR A 187 52.69 17.93 -17.57
C THR A 187 53.37 17.80 -16.20
N ASN A 188 54.70 17.72 -16.21
CA ASN A 188 55.58 17.85 -15.05
C ASN A 188 55.59 19.29 -14.48
N SER A 189 55.50 19.43 -13.15
CA SER A 189 56.39 20.34 -12.38
C SER A 189 56.21 20.19 -10.86
N THR A 190 57.22 19.54 -10.24
CA THR A 190 57.94 19.88 -8.98
C THR A 190 57.26 20.50 -7.75
N SER A 191 57.55 19.85 -6.60
CA SER A 191 57.63 20.31 -5.18
C SER A 191 56.30 20.75 -4.53
N SER A 192 55.95 20.43 -3.27
CA SER A 192 56.73 20.09 -2.06
C SER A 192 55.79 19.55 -0.97
N GLU A 193 56.42 19.01 0.07
CA GLU A 193 55.95 18.35 1.30
C GLU A 193 54.74 18.93 2.07
N THR A 194 54.19 18.05 2.93
CA THR A 194 53.52 18.25 4.24
C THR A 194 51.99 18.08 4.38
N SER A 195 51.65 17.02 5.11
CA SER A 195 50.64 16.87 6.17
C SER A 195 49.14 17.11 5.91
N SER A 196 48.41 15.98 6.00
CA SER A 196 47.13 15.75 6.70
C SER A 196 46.52 16.91 7.50
N HIS A 197 45.23 17.19 7.30
CA HIS A 197 44.18 17.27 8.35
C HIS A 197 42.80 17.48 7.68
N LEU A 198 41.92 16.48 7.72
CA LEU A 198 40.48 16.66 7.52
C LEU A 198 39.85 17.10 8.84
N SER A 199 39.15 18.23 8.82
CA SER A 199 38.32 18.74 9.91
C SER A 199 36.89 18.19 9.82
N THR A 200 36.44 17.65 10.93
CA THR A 200 35.12 17.10 11.23
C THR A 200 34.00 18.14 11.12
N GLY A 201 32.91 17.80 10.43
CA GLY A 201 31.65 18.56 10.42
C GLY A 201 30.47 17.62 10.69
N SER A 202 29.91 17.74 11.89
CA SER A 202 28.79 16.95 12.42
C SER A 202 27.44 17.40 11.86
N ILE A 203 26.64 16.46 11.33
CA ILE A 203 25.19 16.65 11.08
C ILE A 203 24.44 15.52 11.80
N LEU A 204 23.56 15.90 12.74
CA LEU A 204 22.71 15.00 13.51
C LEU A 204 21.57 14.47 12.63
N LEU A 205 21.52 13.14 12.40
CA LEU A 205 20.32 12.45 11.90
C LEU A 205 19.43 12.02 13.07
N SER A 206 18.17 12.45 13.05
CA SER A 206 17.10 11.91 13.88
C SER A 206 16.73 10.49 13.40
N THR A 207 17.01 9.49 14.22
CA THR A 207 16.65 8.08 13.97
C THR A 207 15.33 7.73 14.66
N THR A 208 14.28 7.42 13.89
CA THR A 208 13.21 6.52 14.34
C THR A 208 12.78 5.62 13.16
N PRO A 209 12.69 4.29 13.34
CA PRO A 209 12.17 3.38 12.32
C PRO A 209 10.63 3.30 12.37
N PRO A 210 9.93 3.03 11.25
CA PRO A 210 8.50 2.77 11.26
C PRO A 210 8.21 1.37 11.83
N LEU A 211 7.39 1.34 12.89
CA LEU A 211 6.78 0.13 13.45
C LEU A 211 5.53 -0.18 12.64
N ASN A 212 5.48 -1.31 11.91
CA ASN A 212 4.23 -2.05 11.64
C ASN A 212 4.35 -3.40 10.88
N ASN A 213 5.52 -4.01 10.71
CA ASN A 213 5.61 -5.34 10.07
C ASN A 213 5.74 -6.50 11.08
N LEU A 214 4.95 -7.55 10.89
CA LEU A 214 4.82 -8.73 11.77
C LEU A 214 6.06 -9.64 11.80
N LEU A 215 7.06 -9.38 10.95
CA LEU A 215 8.30 -10.17 10.85
C LEU A 215 9.30 -9.94 12.01
N PHE A 216 9.02 -9.05 12.97
CA PHE A 216 10.01 -8.62 13.97
C PHE A 216 9.61 -8.73 15.45
N ARG A 217 8.60 -9.53 15.82
CA ARG A 217 8.32 -9.80 17.25
C ARG A 217 8.88 -11.17 17.72
N PRO A 218 9.57 -11.24 18.87
CA PRO A 218 9.85 -12.52 19.54
C PRO A 218 8.56 -13.10 20.12
N PHE A 219 8.35 -14.41 19.96
CA PHE A 219 7.23 -15.17 20.55
C PHE A 219 7.31 -15.23 22.07
N VAL A 220 6.27 -14.75 22.80
CA VAL A 220 5.89 -15.21 24.16
C VAL A 220 4.36 -15.05 24.37
N PRO A 221 3.64 -16.00 25.02
CA PRO A 221 2.16 -16.08 25.14
C PRO A 221 1.57 -15.26 26.35
N PRO A 222 0.23 -15.26 26.59
CA PRO A 222 -0.53 -14.07 27.03
C PRO A 222 -0.78 -13.90 28.54
N VAL A 223 -1.33 -12.72 28.91
CA VAL A 223 -2.33 -12.41 29.97
C VAL A 223 -1.94 -11.35 31.03
N LEU A 224 -2.84 -10.35 31.17
CA LEU A 224 -3.21 -9.44 32.29
C LEU A 224 -2.42 -8.16 32.65
N SER A 225 -3.07 -7.03 32.33
CA SER A 225 -3.38 -5.84 33.15
C SER A 225 -2.33 -5.19 34.09
N ARG A 226 -2.02 -3.91 33.83
CA ARG A 226 -2.24 -2.74 34.72
C ARG A 226 -1.54 -1.49 34.16
N GLU A 227 -2.24 -0.36 34.12
CA GLU A 227 -1.67 1.00 33.96
C GLU A 227 -0.74 1.36 35.13
N PRO A 228 0.15 2.38 35.01
CA PRO A 228 -0.29 3.73 35.42
C PRO A 228 0.34 4.94 34.65
N LYS A 229 -0.33 6.08 34.89
CA LYS A 229 -0.14 7.49 34.48
C LYS A 229 1.23 8.11 34.76
N LEU A 230 1.58 9.17 34.01
CA LEU A 230 2.42 10.29 34.46
C LEU A 230 1.91 11.66 33.97
N ILE A 231 2.03 12.65 34.87
CA ILE A 231 1.63 14.08 34.85
C ILE A 231 2.87 14.96 34.49
N PRO A 232 2.70 16.23 34.06
CA PRO A 232 3.58 16.95 33.13
C PRO A 232 4.48 18.01 33.77
N ILE A 233 5.45 18.57 33.03
CA ILE A 233 6.19 19.81 33.42
C ILE A 233 6.49 20.72 32.19
N THR A 234 5.73 21.81 32.13
CA THR A 234 5.97 23.24 31.79
C THR A 234 7.10 23.74 30.86
N LYS A 235 6.63 24.47 29.81
CA LYS A 235 6.99 25.80 29.26
C LYS A 235 8.37 26.45 29.48
N CYS A 236 8.88 27.11 28.43
CA CYS A 236 9.17 28.55 28.41
C CYS A 236 9.12 29.13 26.99
N ASP A 237 8.42 30.26 26.86
CA ASP A 237 8.25 31.15 25.72
C ASP A 237 9.52 31.99 25.44
N GLU A 238 9.75 32.44 24.19
CA GLU A 238 9.59 33.85 23.80
C GLU A 238 10.12 34.17 22.38
N SER A 239 9.40 35.11 21.77
CA SER A 239 9.35 35.65 20.40
C SER A 239 10.42 36.68 20.00
N LYS A 240 10.53 36.91 18.67
CA LYS A 240 10.77 38.18 17.89
C LYS A 240 11.71 37.88 16.70
N SER A 241 11.62 38.44 15.49
CA SER A 241 10.75 39.40 14.79
C SER A 241 11.26 39.40 13.33
N ILE A 242 10.38 39.39 12.33
CA ILE A 242 10.73 39.56 10.90
C ILE A 242 10.28 40.96 10.48
N ASP A 243 11.11 41.66 9.72
CA ASP A 243 10.71 42.88 9.00
C ASP A 243 11.39 42.94 7.62
N GLU A 244 10.63 43.54 6.67
CA GLU A 244 10.95 44.06 5.32
C GLU A 244 11.42 43.06 4.24
N GLY A 245 10.90 42.99 3.00
CA GLY A 245 9.93 43.79 2.24
C GLY A 245 10.32 43.82 0.74
N CYS A 246 9.36 43.50 -0.16
CA CYS A 246 9.26 43.77 -1.63
C CYS A 246 10.40 43.26 -2.56
N ASP A 247 10.24 42.95 -3.86
CA ASP A 247 9.35 43.46 -4.90
C ASP A 247 9.34 42.52 -6.16
N VAL A 248 8.41 42.83 -7.05
CA VAL A 248 7.88 42.19 -8.28
C VAL A 248 8.87 41.79 -9.40
N GLY A 249 8.49 40.78 -10.22
CA GLY A 249 8.96 40.64 -11.61
C GLY A 249 8.57 39.34 -12.34
N ASP A 250 7.56 39.41 -13.22
CA ASP A 250 7.22 38.42 -14.25
C ASP A 250 8.40 38.08 -15.18
N ASN A 251 8.52 36.81 -15.59
CA ASN A 251 8.78 36.46 -17.01
C ASN A 251 8.65 34.95 -17.29
N MET A 252 7.73 34.67 -18.22
CA MET A 252 7.58 33.44 -18.98
C MET A 252 8.78 33.20 -19.89
N SER A 253 9.36 32.00 -19.90
CA SER A 253 9.95 31.41 -21.13
C SER A 253 10.18 29.91 -21.00
N ASN A 254 9.66 29.19 -22.00
CA ASN A 254 10.01 27.83 -22.38
C ASN A 254 11.54 27.61 -22.32
N VAL A 255 11.96 26.47 -21.76
CA VAL A 255 13.21 25.84 -22.18
C VAL A 255 12.94 24.38 -22.48
N ASP A 256 13.20 24.08 -23.74
CA ASP A 256 13.11 22.80 -24.39
C ASP A 256 13.88 21.70 -23.65
N SER A 257 13.34 20.50 -23.82
CA SER A 257 14.01 19.21 -23.74
C SER A 257 15.46 19.23 -24.24
N GLU A 258 16.41 19.16 -23.32
CA GLU A 258 17.74 18.61 -23.57
C GLU A 258 17.83 17.22 -22.93
N GLU A 259 17.58 16.19 -23.74
CA GLU A 259 18.01 14.82 -23.46
C GLU A 259 19.54 14.76 -23.45
N ALA A 260 20.13 14.97 -22.27
CA ALA A 260 21.52 14.61 -22.04
C ALA A 260 21.64 13.07 -22.05
N LYS A 261 22.31 12.54 -23.08
CA LYS A 261 22.83 11.16 -23.10
C LYS A 261 23.92 11.04 -22.03
N ASP A 262 23.49 10.86 -20.79
CA ASP A 262 24.37 10.54 -19.67
C ASP A 262 24.61 9.02 -19.65
N GLY A 263 25.87 8.60 -19.65
CA GLY A 263 26.25 7.18 -19.69
C GLY A 263 25.62 6.42 -18.52
N ALA A 264 24.70 5.50 -18.82
CA ALA A 264 23.91 4.79 -17.82
C ALA A 264 24.82 4.02 -16.87
N ALA A 265 24.87 4.46 -15.61
CA ALA A 265 25.51 3.71 -14.54
C ALA A 265 24.60 2.53 -14.18
N GLU A 266 24.81 1.38 -14.82
CA GLU A 266 24.09 0.15 -14.51
C GLU A 266 24.46 -0.35 -13.11
N PHE A 267 23.44 -0.56 -12.28
CA PHE A 267 23.63 -1.11 -10.94
C PHE A 267 23.63 -2.63 -10.99
N ILE A 268 24.81 -3.21 -11.22
CA ILE A 268 25.00 -4.66 -11.46
C ILE A 268 24.37 -5.52 -10.35
N LEU A 269 24.42 -5.08 -9.09
CA LEU A 269 23.89 -5.86 -7.96
C LEU A 269 22.37 -6.09 -8.03
N ILE A 270 21.58 -5.08 -8.44
CA ILE A 270 20.12 -5.27 -8.58
C ILE A 270 19.83 -6.16 -9.78
N GLU A 271 20.57 -6.01 -10.88
CA GLU A 271 20.41 -6.87 -12.07
C GLU A 271 20.72 -8.35 -11.79
N CYS A 272 21.78 -8.61 -11.02
CA CYS A 272 22.08 -9.94 -10.51
C CYS A 272 20.91 -10.49 -9.67
N LEU A 273 20.40 -9.73 -8.70
CA LEU A 273 19.27 -10.16 -7.87
C LEU A 273 17.99 -10.42 -8.68
N LEU A 274 17.72 -9.57 -9.67
CA LEU A 274 16.57 -9.70 -10.57
C LEU A 274 16.60 -11.01 -11.35
N SER A 275 17.78 -11.53 -11.68
CA SER A 275 17.91 -12.82 -12.38
C SER A 275 17.43 -14.03 -11.54
N TYR A 276 17.44 -13.93 -10.21
CA TYR A 276 17.00 -15.02 -9.31
C TYR A 276 15.51 -14.97 -8.96
N ILE A 277 14.78 -13.92 -9.37
CA ILE A 277 13.35 -13.78 -9.08
C ILE A 277 12.52 -14.94 -9.66
N ASN A 278 12.99 -15.56 -10.74
CA ASN A 278 12.32 -16.68 -11.42
C ASN A 278 12.95 -18.04 -11.08
N SER A 279 13.81 -18.11 -10.05
CA SER A 279 14.38 -19.39 -9.63
C SER A 279 13.28 -20.36 -9.20
N PRO A 280 13.37 -21.65 -9.59
CA PRO A 280 12.42 -22.68 -9.17
C PRO A 280 12.47 -22.93 -7.65
N ASP A 281 13.61 -22.68 -7.00
CA ASP A 281 13.74 -22.81 -5.54
C ASP A 281 13.08 -21.62 -4.83
N CYS A 282 12.09 -21.91 -3.99
CA CYS A 282 11.36 -20.89 -3.24
C CYS A 282 12.24 -20.15 -2.22
N GLU A 283 13.22 -20.82 -1.60
CA GLU A 283 14.13 -20.19 -0.63
C GLU A 283 15.05 -19.18 -1.33
N VAL A 284 15.54 -19.54 -2.52
CA VAL A 284 16.39 -18.67 -3.34
C VAL A 284 15.61 -17.44 -3.78
N ARG A 285 14.41 -17.65 -4.33
CA ARG A 285 13.54 -16.56 -4.77
C ARG A 285 13.16 -15.61 -3.63
N LEU A 286 12.78 -16.14 -2.46
CA LEU A 286 12.43 -15.32 -1.30
C LEU A 286 13.63 -14.51 -0.79
N LYS A 287 14.83 -15.12 -0.73
CA LYS A 287 16.05 -14.39 -0.36
C LYS A 287 16.41 -13.29 -1.36
N ALA A 288 16.20 -13.53 -2.66
CA ALA A 288 16.35 -12.50 -3.69
C ALA A 288 15.40 -11.33 -3.45
N CYS A 289 14.12 -11.62 -3.20
CA CYS A 289 13.10 -10.61 -2.90
C CYS A 289 13.45 -9.80 -1.64
N GLN A 290 13.90 -10.46 -0.58
CA GLN A 290 14.37 -9.80 0.64
C GLN A 290 15.57 -8.89 0.37
N ALA A 291 16.56 -9.35 -0.41
CA ALA A 291 17.73 -8.55 -0.77
C ALA A 291 17.34 -7.31 -1.60
N ILE A 292 16.43 -7.45 -2.56
CA ILE A 292 15.89 -6.33 -3.34
C ILE A 292 15.20 -5.32 -2.43
N MET A 293 14.37 -5.79 -1.48
CA MET A 293 13.73 -4.93 -0.50
C MET A 293 14.77 -4.11 0.30
N LEU A 294 15.86 -4.73 0.74
CA LEU A 294 16.93 -4.02 1.46
C LEU A 294 17.59 -2.91 0.63
N LEU A 295 17.76 -3.13 -0.67
CA LEU A 295 18.38 -2.15 -1.58
C LEU A 295 17.44 -0.98 -1.86
N VAL A 296 16.18 -1.29 -2.14
CA VAL A 296 15.19 -0.25 -2.48
C VAL A 296 14.88 0.67 -1.28
N SER A 297 15.04 0.16 -0.04
CA SER A 297 14.91 0.94 1.20
C SER A 297 16.16 1.75 1.60
N LEU A 298 17.18 1.88 0.72
CA LEU A 298 18.37 2.68 1.02
C LEU A 298 18.03 4.18 1.13
N PRO A 299 18.55 4.90 2.16
CA PRO A 299 18.22 6.31 2.40
C PRO A 299 19.03 7.28 1.53
N ASP A 300 19.01 7.10 0.20
CA ASP A 300 19.68 7.99 -0.77
C ASP A 300 18.78 8.23 -2.00
N ASP A 301 18.38 9.50 -2.21
CA ASP A 301 17.52 9.90 -3.32
C ASP A 301 18.17 9.82 -4.69
N ARG A 302 19.48 10.08 -4.77
CA ARG A 302 20.21 9.99 -6.04
C ARG A 302 20.25 8.54 -6.48
N TYR A 303 20.58 7.65 -5.56
CA TYR A 303 20.53 6.22 -5.78
C TYR A 303 19.13 5.74 -6.21
N ALA A 304 18.08 6.20 -5.51
CA ALA A 304 16.72 5.85 -5.86
C ALA A 304 16.34 6.29 -7.29
N SER A 305 16.77 7.49 -7.71
CA SER A 305 16.54 7.98 -9.07
C SER A 305 17.27 7.15 -10.14
N ILE A 306 18.47 6.64 -9.82
CA ILE A 306 19.26 5.82 -10.73
C ILE A 306 18.59 4.46 -10.92
N ILE A 307 18.15 3.80 -9.83
CA ILE A 307 17.41 2.54 -9.93
C ILE A 307 16.13 2.75 -10.76
N ALA A 308 15.35 3.78 -10.45
CA ALA A 308 14.07 4.01 -11.09
C ALA A 308 14.20 4.20 -12.61
N LYS A 309 15.26 4.87 -13.08
CA LYS A 309 15.45 5.20 -14.50
C LYS A 309 16.28 4.19 -15.30
N TYR A 310 17.31 3.60 -14.68
CA TYR A 310 18.32 2.84 -15.40
C TYR A 310 18.34 1.34 -15.05
N SER A 311 17.52 0.88 -14.11
CA SER A 311 17.40 -0.55 -13.83
C SER A 311 16.22 -1.19 -14.55
N SER A 312 16.32 -2.49 -14.82
CA SER A 312 15.22 -3.30 -15.34
C SER A 312 14.22 -3.75 -14.26
N LEU A 313 14.34 -3.22 -13.03
CA LEU A 313 13.51 -3.60 -11.88
C LEU A 313 12.02 -3.46 -12.22
N ASN A 314 11.60 -2.27 -12.64
CA ASN A 314 10.20 -1.95 -12.87
C ASN A 314 9.59 -2.87 -13.93
N GLU A 315 10.30 -3.06 -15.05
CA GLU A 315 9.85 -3.90 -16.16
C GLU A 315 9.76 -5.38 -15.74
N LYS A 316 10.82 -5.94 -15.14
CA LYS A 316 10.82 -7.36 -14.74
C LYS A 316 9.76 -7.68 -13.69
N LEU A 317 9.53 -6.79 -12.72
CA LEU A 317 8.48 -6.99 -11.72
C LEU A 317 7.08 -6.98 -12.36
N SER A 318 6.80 -6.01 -13.23
CA SER A 318 5.51 -5.90 -13.91
C SER A 318 5.28 -7.02 -14.93
N VAL A 319 6.30 -7.44 -15.68
CA VAL A 319 6.19 -8.57 -16.62
C VAL A 319 5.89 -9.87 -15.88
N LYS A 320 6.54 -10.10 -14.72
CA LYS A 320 6.24 -11.28 -13.91
C LYS A 320 4.82 -11.25 -13.33
N LEU A 321 4.32 -10.06 -12.97
CA LEU A 321 2.93 -9.90 -12.53
C LEU A 321 1.95 -10.33 -13.62
N VAL A 322 2.18 -9.91 -14.88
CA VAL A 322 1.40 -10.34 -16.04
C VAL A 322 1.48 -11.85 -16.25
N GLN A 323 2.67 -12.44 -16.17
CA GLN A 323 2.86 -13.89 -16.31
C GLN A 323 2.02 -14.66 -15.28
N LEU A 324 2.10 -14.28 -14.00
CA LEU A 324 1.35 -14.93 -12.93
C LEU A 324 -0.16 -14.73 -13.06
N TYR A 325 -0.62 -13.59 -13.58
CA TYR A 325 -2.04 -13.37 -13.88
C TYR A 325 -2.52 -14.30 -14.99
N SER A 326 -1.74 -14.46 -16.06
CA SER A 326 -2.07 -15.34 -17.19
C SER A 326 -2.09 -16.83 -16.82
N GLU A 327 -1.46 -17.21 -15.71
CA GLU A 327 -1.49 -18.58 -15.18
C GLU A 327 -2.79 -18.91 -14.42
N ILE A 328 -3.61 -17.91 -14.07
CA ILE A 328 -4.88 -18.12 -13.36
C ILE A 328 -5.90 -18.74 -14.34
N PRO A 329 -6.41 -19.95 -14.06
CA PRO A 329 -7.44 -20.57 -14.89
C PRO A 329 -8.72 -19.75 -14.92
N LEU A 330 -9.37 -19.66 -16.08
CA LEU A 330 -10.64 -18.94 -16.25
C LEU A 330 -11.80 -19.57 -15.45
N ASP A 331 -11.69 -20.85 -15.11
CA ASP A 331 -12.69 -21.60 -14.33
C ASP A 331 -12.53 -21.42 -12.80
N THR A 332 -11.64 -20.53 -12.36
CA THR A 332 -11.43 -20.25 -10.93
C THR A 332 -12.68 -19.60 -10.34
N ASP A 333 -13.21 -20.15 -9.24
CA ASP A 333 -14.37 -19.59 -8.54
C ASP A 333 -14.04 -18.21 -7.92
N PRO A 334 -14.76 -17.14 -8.29
CA PRO A 334 -14.55 -15.77 -7.78
C PRO A 334 -14.66 -15.65 -6.26
N ASN A 335 -15.55 -16.40 -5.60
CA ASN A 335 -15.77 -16.28 -4.15
C ASN A 335 -14.53 -16.68 -3.34
N ASN A 336 -13.75 -17.62 -3.86
CA ASN A 336 -12.51 -18.05 -3.22
C ASN A 336 -11.46 -16.91 -3.22
N ILE A 337 -11.46 -16.06 -4.24
CA ILE A 337 -10.48 -14.97 -4.35
C ILE A 337 -10.70 -13.92 -3.26
N ASP A 338 -11.95 -13.64 -2.91
CA ASP A 338 -12.31 -12.65 -1.89
C ASP A 338 -11.83 -13.05 -0.49
N ASP A 339 -11.98 -14.32 -0.11
CA ASP A 339 -11.61 -14.88 1.20
C ASP A 339 -10.11 -15.15 1.36
N MET A 340 -9.34 -15.02 0.28
CA MET A 340 -7.93 -15.39 0.27
C MET A 340 -7.06 -14.39 1.06
N HIS A 341 -6.30 -14.88 2.03
CA HIS A 341 -5.32 -14.08 2.78
C HIS A 341 -3.90 -14.51 2.41
N VAL A 342 -3.16 -13.65 1.72
CA VAL A 342 -1.83 -13.94 1.19
C VAL A 342 -0.87 -12.79 1.50
N SER A 343 0.39 -13.12 1.76
CA SER A 343 1.50 -12.16 1.85
C SER A 343 2.74 -12.73 1.16
N TRP A 344 3.54 -11.86 0.55
CA TRP A 344 4.72 -12.21 -0.24
C TRP A 344 5.81 -12.98 0.52
N GLY A 345 5.87 -12.82 1.85
CA GLY A 345 6.87 -13.45 2.71
C GLY A 345 6.46 -14.80 3.29
N LEU A 346 5.20 -15.19 3.13
CA LEU A 346 4.71 -16.49 3.56
C LEU A 346 4.79 -17.45 2.37
N VAL A 347 5.40 -18.62 2.57
CA VAL A 347 5.14 -19.75 1.67
C VAL A 347 3.63 -19.93 1.68
N ALA A 348 3.00 -19.83 0.50
CA ALA A 348 1.56 -20.01 0.36
C ALA A 348 1.14 -21.15 1.30
N PRO A 349 0.22 -20.89 2.27
CA PRO A 349 -0.02 -21.82 3.35
C PRO A 349 -0.24 -23.20 2.74
N ILE A 350 0.57 -24.17 3.15
CA ILE A 350 0.31 -25.59 2.88
C ILE A 350 -0.96 -25.87 3.68
N ALA A 351 -2.10 -25.61 3.06
CA ALA A 351 -3.38 -25.62 3.74
C ALA A 351 -3.81 -27.07 3.92
N ALA A 352 -3.98 -27.45 5.19
CA ALA A 352 -4.54 -28.71 5.62
C ALA A 352 -5.86 -29.04 4.91
N GLU A 353 -6.00 -30.29 4.46
CA GLU A 353 -7.21 -31.09 4.21
C GLU A 353 -8.36 -30.54 3.32
N ARG A 354 -8.41 -29.25 2.95
CA ARG A 354 -9.43 -28.69 2.02
C ARG A 354 -9.05 -28.78 0.53
N GLU A 355 -7.86 -29.30 0.20
CA GLU A 355 -7.20 -29.18 -1.11
C GLU A 355 -7.73 -30.08 -2.27
N VAL A 356 -8.94 -30.62 -2.24
CA VAL A 356 -9.42 -31.47 -3.36
C VAL A 356 -10.34 -30.74 -4.35
N GLN A 357 -10.82 -29.52 -4.06
CA GLN A 357 -11.96 -28.96 -4.81
C GLN A 357 -11.74 -27.67 -5.64
N CYS A 358 -10.60 -26.98 -5.57
CA CYS A 358 -10.47 -25.68 -6.26
C CYS A 358 -9.31 -25.68 -7.25
N GLU A 359 -9.63 -25.78 -8.54
CA GLU A 359 -8.69 -25.49 -9.62
C GLU A 359 -8.31 -24.00 -9.58
N GLY A 360 -7.04 -23.66 -9.80
CA GLY A 360 -6.58 -22.27 -9.90
C GLY A 360 -6.22 -21.53 -8.61
N TRP A 361 -6.59 -22.02 -7.43
CA TRP A 361 -6.32 -21.36 -6.13
C TRP A 361 -4.83 -21.03 -5.91
N ARG A 362 -3.94 -21.98 -6.20
CA ARG A 362 -2.49 -21.82 -5.96
C ARG A 362 -1.88 -20.78 -6.90
N GLN A 363 -2.37 -20.71 -8.13
CA GLN A 363 -1.96 -19.74 -9.14
C GLN A 363 -2.42 -18.34 -8.71
N ALA A 364 -3.69 -18.20 -8.32
CA ALA A 364 -4.21 -16.95 -7.77
C ALA A 364 -3.42 -16.50 -6.53
N ALA A 365 -3.17 -17.40 -5.57
CA ALA A 365 -2.36 -17.09 -4.38
C ALA A 365 -0.94 -16.63 -4.75
N SER A 366 -0.32 -17.24 -5.75
CA SER A 366 1.02 -16.85 -6.23
C SER A 366 1.01 -15.46 -6.86
N PHE A 367 -0.02 -15.15 -7.66
CA PHE A 367 -0.25 -13.82 -8.23
C PHE A 367 -0.42 -12.75 -7.14
N PHE A 368 -1.32 -12.95 -6.17
CA PHE A 368 -1.56 -11.97 -5.11
C PHE A 368 -0.38 -11.83 -4.15
N ALA A 369 0.39 -12.90 -3.89
CA ALA A 369 1.66 -12.81 -3.16
C ALA A 369 2.66 -11.92 -3.89
N TRP A 370 2.71 -12.02 -5.23
CA TRP A 370 3.60 -11.19 -6.03
C TRP A 370 3.13 -9.73 -6.11
N LEU A 371 1.82 -9.50 -6.19
CA LEU A 371 1.25 -8.16 -6.10
C LEU A 371 1.56 -7.50 -4.75
N ASP A 372 1.39 -8.22 -3.63
CA ASP A 372 1.79 -7.77 -2.30
C ASP A 372 3.30 -7.44 -2.25
N PHE A 373 4.15 -8.25 -2.87
CA PHE A 373 5.59 -7.91 -2.95
C PHE A 373 5.83 -6.57 -3.65
N CYS A 374 5.20 -6.35 -4.80
CA CYS A 374 5.34 -5.09 -5.55
C CYS A 374 4.82 -3.89 -4.75
N ASP A 375 3.69 -4.07 -4.04
CA ASP A 375 3.11 -3.06 -3.15
C ASP A 375 4.05 -2.72 -1.99
N GLN A 376 4.62 -3.74 -1.33
CA GLN A 376 5.58 -3.53 -0.24
C GLN A 376 6.86 -2.86 -0.72
N ILE A 377 7.34 -3.15 -1.94
CA ILE A 377 8.45 -2.38 -2.52
C ILE A 377 8.04 -0.91 -2.64
N ALA A 378 6.85 -0.62 -3.19
CA ALA A 378 6.40 0.76 -3.34
C ALA A 378 6.25 1.48 -1.98
N VAL A 379 5.85 0.78 -0.92
CA VAL A 379 5.75 1.32 0.47
C VAL A 379 7.12 1.60 1.08
N GLU A 380 8.05 0.65 1.00
CA GLU A 380 9.34 0.71 1.71
C GLU A 380 10.42 1.47 0.92
N SER A 381 10.15 1.77 -0.36
CA SER A 381 11.05 2.51 -1.24
C SER A 381 11.07 4.01 -1.00
N ARG A 382 12.13 4.68 -1.48
CA ARG A 382 12.08 6.13 -1.71
C ARG A 382 11.03 6.47 -2.80
N PRO A 383 10.35 7.63 -2.73
CA PRO A 383 9.23 7.96 -3.62
C PRO A 383 9.54 7.81 -5.11
N ALA A 384 10.77 8.10 -5.55
CA ALA A 384 11.18 7.98 -6.95
C ALA A 384 11.03 6.54 -7.49
N ILE A 385 11.40 5.52 -6.71
CA ILE A 385 11.25 4.11 -7.10
C ILE A 385 9.78 3.71 -7.02
N GLY A 386 9.11 4.02 -5.90
CA GLY A 386 7.70 3.68 -5.69
C GLY A 386 6.79 4.20 -6.80
N ILE A 387 6.92 5.48 -7.17
CA ILE A 387 6.17 6.08 -8.29
C ILE A 387 6.53 5.40 -9.61
N SER A 388 7.81 5.09 -9.85
CA SER A 388 8.22 4.48 -11.12
C SER A 388 7.72 3.04 -11.28
N ILE A 389 7.67 2.26 -10.19
CA ILE A 389 7.09 0.92 -10.18
C ILE A 389 5.58 1.00 -10.41
N SER A 390 4.89 1.90 -9.70
CA SER A 390 3.44 2.10 -9.84
C SER A 390 3.05 2.44 -11.29
N ARG A 391 3.81 3.34 -11.94
CA ARG A 391 3.62 3.67 -13.37
C ARG A 391 3.88 2.48 -14.29
N SER A 392 4.88 1.65 -13.97
CA SER A 392 5.16 0.45 -14.74
C SER A 392 4.03 -0.57 -14.62
N ILE A 393 3.48 -0.76 -13.41
CA ILE A 393 2.32 -1.62 -13.17
C ILE A 393 1.11 -1.11 -13.97
N ARG A 394 0.82 0.19 -13.96
CA ARG A 394 -0.23 0.78 -14.80
C ARG A 394 -0.05 0.43 -16.28
N LYS A 395 1.11 0.76 -16.85
CA LYS A 395 1.39 0.60 -18.29
C LYS A 395 1.50 -0.84 -18.78
N VAL A 396 2.08 -1.73 -17.97
CA VAL A 396 2.40 -3.10 -18.39
C VAL A 396 1.31 -4.08 -17.99
N PHE A 397 0.64 -3.86 -16.85
CA PHE A 397 -0.38 -4.76 -16.32
C PHE A 397 -1.79 -4.21 -16.52
N LEU A 398 -2.13 -3.03 -15.97
CA LEU A 398 -3.52 -2.53 -16.00
C LEU A 398 -3.99 -2.23 -17.43
N ASP A 399 -3.22 -1.46 -18.18
CA ASP A 399 -3.57 -1.03 -19.55
C ASP A 399 -3.69 -2.20 -20.54
N LYS A 400 -3.09 -3.36 -20.23
CA LYS A 400 -3.03 -4.52 -21.12
C LYS A 400 -3.98 -5.64 -20.74
N GLU A 401 -4.09 -5.94 -19.45
CA GLU A 401 -4.89 -7.08 -18.96
C GLU A 401 -6.35 -6.69 -18.65
N PHE A 402 -6.61 -5.45 -18.22
CA PHE A 402 -7.95 -4.98 -17.84
C PHE A 402 -8.54 -4.04 -18.89
N LEU A 403 -8.59 -4.50 -20.13
CA LEU A 403 -9.27 -3.76 -21.20
C LEU A 403 -10.78 -3.64 -20.91
N PRO A 404 -11.45 -2.56 -21.33
CA PRO A 404 -12.90 -2.38 -21.13
C PRO A 404 -13.74 -3.58 -21.58
N GLU A 405 -13.32 -4.27 -22.64
CA GLU A 405 -13.98 -5.46 -23.19
C GLU A 405 -13.86 -6.71 -22.28
N ALA A 406 -12.84 -6.75 -21.41
CA ALA A 406 -12.58 -7.86 -20.49
C ALA A 406 -13.24 -7.69 -19.11
N LEU A 407 -13.69 -6.47 -18.78
CA LEU A 407 -14.37 -6.16 -17.52
C LEU A 407 -15.69 -6.90 -17.27
N PRO A 408 -16.57 -7.20 -18.25
CA PRO A 408 -17.80 -7.94 -17.97
C PRO A 408 -17.56 -9.41 -17.59
N ASN A 409 -16.32 -9.85 -17.36
CA ASN A 409 -16.03 -11.15 -16.77
C ASN A 409 -16.01 -11.07 -15.23
N VAL A 410 -16.82 -11.91 -14.57
CA VAL A 410 -16.93 -12.02 -13.11
C VAL A 410 -15.57 -12.24 -12.44
N LEU A 411 -14.73 -13.13 -12.99
CA LEU A 411 -13.40 -13.42 -12.44
C LEU A 411 -12.46 -12.20 -12.55
N THR A 412 -12.55 -11.44 -13.65
CA THR A 412 -11.77 -10.21 -13.85
C THR A 412 -12.17 -9.13 -12.85
N LEU A 413 -13.47 -8.95 -12.60
CA LEU A 413 -13.96 -8.01 -11.58
C LEU A 413 -13.56 -8.42 -10.17
N ALA A 414 -13.71 -9.70 -9.80
CA ALA A 414 -13.31 -10.19 -8.49
C ALA A 414 -11.80 -10.07 -8.26
N THR A 415 -10.98 -10.40 -9.27
CA THR A 415 -9.52 -10.22 -9.18
C THR A 415 -9.14 -8.74 -9.05
N LEU A 416 -9.79 -7.84 -9.79
CA LEU A 416 -9.55 -6.39 -9.69
C LEU A 416 -9.97 -5.84 -8.32
N SER A 417 -11.15 -6.22 -7.82
CA SER A 417 -11.64 -5.90 -6.46
C SER A 417 -10.65 -6.34 -5.41
N LYS A 418 -10.14 -7.57 -5.53
CA LYS A 418 -9.12 -8.10 -4.62
C LYS A 418 -7.80 -7.34 -4.70
N CYS A 419 -7.36 -6.95 -5.89
CA CYS A 419 -6.17 -6.11 -6.07
C CYS A 419 -6.33 -4.81 -5.29
N PHE A 420 -7.40 -4.04 -5.53
CA PHE A 420 -7.65 -2.81 -4.77
C PHE A 420 -7.68 -3.07 -3.26
N LYS A 421 -8.40 -4.10 -2.80
CA LYS A 421 -8.55 -4.44 -1.38
C LYS A 421 -7.20 -4.71 -0.69
N MET A 422 -6.28 -5.41 -1.35
CA MET A 422 -4.99 -5.79 -0.76
C MET A 422 -3.95 -4.68 -0.72
N LEU A 423 -4.00 -3.72 -1.64
CA LEU A 423 -2.96 -2.70 -1.77
C LEU A 423 -2.96 -1.69 -0.62
N VAL A 424 -1.76 -1.30 -0.19
CA VAL A 424 -1.50 -0.35 0.90
C VAL A 424 -0.70 0.86 0.40
N SER A 425 0.12 0.72 -0.65
CA SER A 425 0.93 1.81 -1.18
C SER A 425 0.06 2.93 -1.77
N ARG A 426 0.22 4.14 -1.25
CA ARG A 426 -0.45 5.34 -1.77
C ARG A 426 -0.14 5.57 -3.25
N SER A 427 1.10 5.32 -3.68
CA SER A 427 1.50 5.54 -5.07
C SER A 427 0.86 4.54 -6.05
N VAL A 428 0.69 3.28 -5.63
CA VAL A 428 0.05 2.25 -6.47
C VAL A 428 -1.46 2.51 -6.54
N ILE A 429 -2.08 2.81 -5.39
CA ILE A 429 -3.51 3.15 -5.31
C ILE A 429 -3.81 4.38 -6.17
N GLN A 430 -2.96 5.41 -6.14
CA GLN A 430 -3.14 6.60 -6.96
C GLN A 430 -3.09 6.28 -8.47
N GLU A 431 -2.06 5.56 -8.94
CA GLU A 431 -1.95 5.20 -10.36
C GLU A 431 -3.08 4.26 -10.82
N MET A 432 -3.55 3.35 -9.94
CA MET A 432 -4.73 2.52 -10.21
C MET A 432 -6.04 3.34 -10.23
N GLY A 433 -6.17 4.33 -9.35
CA GLY A 433 -7.30 5.25 -9.33
C GLY A 433 -7.33 6.10 -10.59
N GLU A 434 -6.22 6.74 -10.95
CA GLU A 434 -6.07 7.52 -12.19
C GLU A 434 -6.34 6.67 -13.44
N TRP A 435 -5.90 5.41 -13.46
CA TRP A 435 -6.25 4.47 -14.54
C TRP A 435 -7.77 4.20 -14.61
N LEU A 436 -8.43 4.03 -13.46
CA LEU A 436 -9.84 3.70 -13.40
C LEU A 436 -10.74 4.90 -13.77
N VAL A 437 -10.53 6.05 -13.11
CA VAL A 437 -11.41 7.23 -13.19
C VAL A 437 -10.89 8.37 -14.09
N GLY A 438 -9.65 8.29 -14.55
CA GLY A 438 -8.99 9.31 -15.37
C GLY A 438 -8.40 10.46 -14.55
N ASP A 439 -7.46 11.19 -15.16
CA ASP A 439 -6.66 12.21 -14.47
C ASP A 439 -7.42 13.56 -14.28
N ALA A 440 -8.43 13.84 -15.11
CA ALA A 440 -9.15 15.11 -15.10
C ALA A 440 -10.12 15.20 -13.91
N ARG A 441 -10.04 16.28 -13.11
CA ARG A 441 -10.91 16.54 -11.95
C ARG A 441 -12.11 17.46 -12.24
N ASP A 442 -12.18 18.00 -13.46
CA ASP A 442 -13.25 18.90 -13.88
C ASP A 442 -14.58 18.16 -14.10
N PRO A 443 -15.73 18.82 -13.86
CA PRO A 443 -17.04 18.22 -14.11
C PRO A 443 -17.20 17.84 -15.59
N GLU A 444 -17.60 16.60 -15.82
CA GLU A 444 -17.92 16.12 -17.16
C GLU A 444 -19.28 16.67 -17.62
N LEU A 445 -19.39 16.95 -18.92
CA LEU A 445 -20.67 17.31 -19.51
C LEU A 445 -21.56 16.06 -19.61
N PRO A 446 -22.90 16.22 -19.51
CA PRO A 446 -23.82 15.10 -19.71
C PRO A 446 -23.55 14.39 -21.04
N ASN A 447 -23.38 13.06 -20.99
CA ASN A 447 -23.06 12.19 -22.13
C ASN A 447 -21.67 12.38 -22.77
N VAL A 448 -20.75 13.14 -22.14
CA VAL A 448 -19.35 13.25 -22.55
C VAL A 448 -18.49 12.57 -21.51
N LEU A 449 -18.18 11.30 -21.76
CA LEU A 449 -17.41 10.46 -20.84
C LEU A 449 -15.93 10.55 -21.20
N THR A 450 -15.06 10.82 -20.22
CA THR A 450 -13.62 10.96 -20.47
C THR A 450 -12.84 9.67 -20.26
N CYS A 451 -13.32 8.75 -19.40
CA CYS A 451 -12.65 7.48 -19.10
C CYS A 451 -13.47 6.25 -19.50
N CYS A 452 -12.91 5.44 -20.43
CA CYS A 452 -13.55 4.23 -20.96
C CYS A 452 -13.69 3.12 -19.91
N VAL A 453 -12.76 3.03 -18.94
CA VAL A 453 -12.76 1.97 -17.92
C VAL A 453 -13.90 2.17 -16.93
N THR A 454 -14.08 3.40 -16.42
CA THR A 454 -15.22 3.74 -15.56
C THR A 454 -16.55 3.52 -16.29
N GLN A 455 -16.63 3.87 -17.58
CA GLN A 455 -17.83 3.61 -18.38
C GLN A 455 -18.15 2.11 -18.45
N ALA A 456 -17.18 1.28 -18.84
CA ALA A 456 -17.40 -0.16 -18.93
C ALA A 456 -17.77 -0.76 -17.57
N LEU A 457 -17.21 -0.26 -16.46
CA LEU A 457 -17.61 -0.68 -15.12
C LEU A 457 -19.07 -0.28 -14.78
N LEU A 458 -19.51 0.92 -15.17
CA LEU A 458 -20.90 1.35 -15.00
C LEU A 458 -21.87 0.53 -15.87
N GLU A 459 -21.47 0.17 -17.08
CA GLU A 459 -22.22 -0.73 -17.96
C GLU A 459 -22.32 -2.14 -17.35
N CYS A 460 -21.25 -2.62 -16.69
CA CYS A 460 -21.27 -3.88 -15.94
C CYS A 460 -22.27 -3.86 -14.77
N CYS A 461 -22.53 -2.70 -14.14
CA CYS A 461 -23.57 -2.59 -13.10
C CYS A 461 -25.01 -2.65 -13.64
N SER A 462 -25.19 -2.51 -14.96
CA SER A 462 -26.47 -2.54 -15.67
C SER A 462 -26.58 -3.75 -16.61
N HIS A 463 -25.70 -4.74 -16.44
CA HIS A 463 -25.64 -5.91 -17.29
C HIS A 463 -26.83 -6.85 -17.02
N GLU A 464 -27.20 -7.68 -17.99
CA GLU A 464 -28.32 -8.62 -17.86
C GLU A 464 -28.05 -9.70 -16.78
N ASP A 465 -26.78 -10.07 -16.61
CA ASP A 465 -26.34 -11.07 -15.62
C ASP A 465 -26.21 -10.47 -14.21
N PRO A 466 -26.96 -10.96 -13.21
CA PRO A 466 -26.88 -10.47 -11.83
C PRO A 466 -25.53 -10.73 -11.16
N THR A 467 -24.74 -11.71 -11.62
CA THR A 467 -23.41 -12.01 -11.04
C THR A 467 -22.38 -10.94 -11.38
N ILE A 468 -22.40 -10.45 -12.63
CA ILE A 468 -21.55 -9.33 -13.08
C ILE A 468 -21.94 -8.05 -12.34
N ASN A 469 -23.24 -7.80 -12.20
CA ASN A 469 -23.77 -6.67 -11.45
C ASN A 469 -23.29 -6.67 -9.99
N LEU A 470 -23.29 -7.85 -9.35
CA LEU A 470 -22.84 -8.03 -7.98
C LEU A 470 -21.36 -7.70 -7.84
N GLU A 471 -20.49 -8.28 -8.68
CA GLU A 471 -19.04 -8.03 -8.62
C GLU A 471 -18.66 -6.59 -8.98
N ALA A 472 -19.35 -5.96 -9.93
CA ALA A 472 -19.13 -4.56 -10.27
C ALA A 472 -19.48 -3.63 -9.10
N LEU A 473 -20.59 -3.90 -8.38
CA LEU A 473 -20.94 -3.15 -7.16
C LEU A 473 -19.98 -3.43 -6.00
N ARG A 474 -19.47 -4.67 -5.86
CA ARG A 474 -18.40 -5.00 -4.90
C ARG A 474 -17.14 -4.19 -5.16
N LEU A 475 -16.75 -4.04 -6.43
CA LEU A 475 -15.62 -3.20 -6.81
C LEU A 475 -15.84 -1.75 -6.36
N PHE A 476 -17.01 -1.16 -6.64
CA PHE A 476 -17.33 0.19 -6.16
C PHE A 476 -17.32 0.33 -4.63
N GLU A 477 -17.80 -0.69 -3.90
CA GLU A 477 -17.68 -0.68 -2.44
C GLU A 477 -16.22 -0.63 -1.99
N VAL A 478 -15.35 -1.48 -2.55
CA VAL A 478 -13.92 -1.52 -2.23
C VAL A 478 -13.23 -0.19 -2.58
N LEU A 479 -13.59 0.42 -3.70
CA LEU A 479 -13.04 1.72 -4.11
C LEU A 479 -13.41 2.83 -3.12
N LEU A 480 -14.67 2.87 -2.66
CA LEU A 480 -15.10 3.81 -1.62
C LEU A 480 -14.44 3.50 -0.27
N GLU A 481 -14.25 2.22 0.08
CA GLU A 481 -13.58 1.80 1.32
C GLU A 481 -12.10 2.20 1.37
N LYS A 482 -11.42 2.31 0.22
CA LYS A 482 -10.03 2.81 0.16
C LYS A 482 -9.92 4.27 0.59
N ASN A 483 -11.02 5.03 0.56
CA ASN A 483 -11.09 6.45 0.88
C ASN A 483 -10.05 7.27 0.11
N ASP A 484 -9.82 6.99 -1.17
CA ASP A 484 -8.92 7.81 -1.97
C ASP A 484 -9.62 9.10 -2.42
N GLU A 485 -8.98 10.25 -2.16
CA GLU A 485 -9.56 11.57 -2.46
C GLU A 485 -9.82 11.74 -3.96
N HIS A 486 -8.90 11.29 -4.82
CA HIS A 486 -9.04 11.45 -6.25
C HIS A 486 -10.20 10.61 -6.79
N ILE A 487 -10.30 9.34 -6.38
CA ILE A 487 -11.41 8.46 -6.77
C ILE A 487 -12.76 9.06 -6.33
N VAL A 488 -12.89 9.47 -5.07
CA VAL A 488 -14.12 10.08 -4.54
C VAL A 488 -14.46 11.39 -5.25
N HIS A 489 -13.43 12.20 -5.54
CA HIS A 489 -13.61 13.45 -6.28
C HIS A 489 -14.14 13.19 -7.69
N CYS A 490 -13.57 12.19 -8.35
CA CYS A 490 -13.90 11.85 -9.72
C CYS A 490 -15.29 11.24 -9.86
N LEU A 491 -15.67 10.34 -8.95
CA LEU A 491 -16.96 9.67 -8.97
C LEU A 491 -18.11 10.59 -8.54
N VAL A 492 -17.87 11.49 -7.58
CA VAL A 492 -18.95 12.24 -6.90
C VAL A 492 -18.68 13.74 -6.79
N LEU A 493 -17.56 14.16 -6.18
CA LEU A 493 -17.42 15.57 -5.76
C LEU A 493 -17.43 16.56 -6.92
N ARG A 494 -16.84 16.22 -8.06
CA ARG A 494 -16.83 17.12 -9.23
C ARG A 494 -18.23 17.58 -9.68
N TYR A 495 -19.27 16.78 -9.39
CA TYR A 495 -20.66 17.08 -9.75
C TYR A 495 -21.41 17.84 -8.65
N VAL A 496 -21.04 17.62 -7.38
CA VAL A 496 -21.78 18.13 -6.21
C VAL A 496 -21.16 19.42 -5.65
N LEU A 497 -19.86 19.65 -5.81
CA LEU A 497 -19.16 20.82 -5.25
C LEU A 497 -19.72 22.17 -5.72
N GLY A 498 -20.24 22.26 -6.95
CA GLY A 498 -20.83 23.50 -7.48
C GLY A 498 -22.18 23.87 -6.85
N ARG A 499 -22.74 23.04 -5.97
CA ARG A 499 -24.02 23.24 -5.27
C ARG A 499 -25.21 23.63 -6.17
N VAL A 500 -25.15 23.29 -7.47
CA VAL A 500 -26.16 23.64 -8.48
C VAL A 500 -27.52 22.95 -8.22
N TYR A 501 -27.55 21.94 -7.36
CA TYR A 501 -28.78 21.27 -6.91
C TYR A 501 -29.63 22.10 -5.94
N PHE A 502 -29.05 23.12 -5.29
CA PHE A 502 -29.72 23.92 -4.26
C PHE A 502 -30.53 25.06 -4.89
N ASP A 503 -31.80 25.19 -4.49
CA ASP A 503 -32.67 26.26 -4.99
C ASP A 503 -32.73 27.44 -4.00
N SER A 504 -31.89 28.45 -4.26
CA SER A 504 -31.87 29.71 -3.51
C SER A 504 -33.14 30.56 -3.69
N THR A 505 -33.94 30.34 -4.74
CA THR A 505 -35.15 31.15 -5.01
C THR A 505 -36.30 30.81 -4.07
N THR A 506 -36.37 29.55 -3.62
CA THR A 506 -37.34 29.09 -2.60
C THR A 506 -37.11 29.67 -1.21
N ASN A 507 -35.88 30.09 -0.89
CA ASN A 507 -35.52 30.63 0.42
C ASN A 507 -36.21 31.97 0.71
N MET A 508 -36.50 32.79 -0.31
CA MET A 508 -37.20 34.07 -0.13
C MET A 508 -38.64 33.91 0.36
N ASN A 509 -39.28 32.76 0.13
CA ASN A 509 -40.67 32.52 0.51
C ASN A 509 -40.84 31.69 1.80
N GLN A 510 -39.78 31.03 2.29
CA GLN A 510 -39.85 30.22 3.53
C GLN A 510 -39.30 30.93 4.77
N ILE A 511 -38.49 31.99 4.59
CA ILE A 511 -37.96 32.80 5.71
C ILE A 511 -39.07 33.56 6.46
N GLU A 512 -40.23 33.84 5.85
CA GLU A 512 -41.34 34.52 6.55
C GLU A 512 -42.21 33.61 7.43
N SER A 513 -42.01 32.28 7.44
CA SER A 513 -43.00 31.39 8.06
C SER A 513 -42.53 30.58 9.27
N TRP A 514 -41.24 30.50 9.62
CA TRP A 514 -40.80 29.58 10.69
C TRP A 514 -39.62 30.02 11.60
N SER A 515 -39.08 31.26 11.54
CA SER A 515 -37.87 31.59 12.32
C SER A 515 -38.01 32.40 13.61
N ASP A 516 -39.10 33.10 13.90
CA ASP A 516 -38.99 34.19 14.89
C ASP A 516 -39.36 33.83 16.34
N GLU A 517 -39.98 32.67 16.60
CA GLU A 517 -40.46 32.33 17.95
C GLU A 517 -39.67 31.24 18.69
N GLU A 518 -38.86 30.44 17.98
CA GLU A 518 -38.07 29.36 18.58
C GLU A 518 -36.60 29.78 18.81
N ASP A 519 -36.00 30.53 17.87
CA ASP A 519 -34.68 31.16 18.03
C ASP A 519 -34.65 32.20 19.18
N GLU A 520 -35.76 32.92 19.38
CA GLU A 520 -35.86 33.90 20.47
C GLU A 520 -36.01 33.21 21.84
N ARG A 521 -36.51 31.96 21.90
CA ARG A 521 -36.55 31.15 23.13
C ARG A 521 -35.20 30.54 23.49
N GLU A 522 -34.37 30.18 22.50
CA GLU A 522 -33.01 29.70 22.77
C GLU A 522 -32.07 30.82 23.21
N ARG A 523 -32.17 32.02 22.59
CA ARG A 523 -31.43 33.22 23.06
C ARG A 523 -31.77 33.62 24.51
N GLN A 524 -33.00 33.38 24.95
CA GLN A 524 -33.44 33.68 26.31
C GLN A 524 -33.07 32.60 27.34
N ARG A 525 -32.63 31.40 26.91
CA ARG A 525 -32.14 30.34 27.82
C ARG A 525 -30.64 30.42 28.11
N SER A 526 -29.86 31.06 27.24
CA SER A 526 -28.46 31.38 27.52
C SER A 526 -28.38 32.66 28.37
N SER A 527 -28.29 32.50 29.69
CA SER A 527 -28.00 33.60 30.61
C SER A 527 -26.69 34.32 30.25
N PRO A 528 -26.59 35.63 30.52
CA PRO A 528 -25.46 36.45 30.12
C PRO A 528 -24.33 36.35 31.15
N GLU A 529 -23.11 36.07 30.67
CA GLU A 529 -21.80 36.46 31.22
C GLU A 529 -20.77 35.41 30.79
N ILE A 530 -20.16 35.59 29.62
CA ILE A 530 -18.74 35.32 29.36
C ILE A 530 -18.37 36.15 28.12
N ASN A 531 -17.26 36.87 28.25
CA ASN A 531 -16.75 37.83 27.30
C ASN A 531 -16.57 37.26 25.89
N SER A 532 -16.97 38.08 24.94
CA SER A 532 -16.78 37.94 23.51
C SER A 532 -15.29 37.88 23.12
N SER A 533 -15.07 37.23 21.97
CA SER A 533 -13.83 37.01 21.23
C SER A 533 -12.96 35.86 21.73
N GLU A 534 -13.15 34.66 21.15
CA GLU A 534 -12.07 33.81 20.58
C GLU A 534 -12.48 32.35 20.23
N THR A 535 -13.73 31.91 20.38
CA THR A 535 -14.09 30.48 20.15
C THR A 535 -15.32 30.19 19.28
N LEU A 536 -15.59 31.01 18.26
CA LEU A 536 -16.66 30.69 17.28
C LEU A 536 -16.16 30.70 15.83
N ASN A 537 -15.11 29.94 15.53
CA ASN A 537 -14.70 29.59 14.16
C ASN A 537 -14.41 28.09 14.13
N GLY A 538 -15.39 27.25 13.74
CA GLY A 538 -15.15 25.81 13.57
C GLY A 538 -16.37 24.91 13.34
N MET A 539 -17.60 25.33 13.66
CA MET A 539 -18.78 24.46 13.52
C MET A 539 -19.47 24.66 12.16
N GLY A 540 -19.33 23.69 11.25
CA GLY A 540 -20.07 23.71 9.98
C GLY A 540 -21.54 23.33 10.18
N ARG A 541 -22.47 24.23 9.84
CA ARG A 541 -23.92 23.99 10.03
C ARG A 541 -24.46 22.87 9.14
N THR A 542 -23.75 22.54 8.05
CA THR A 542 -24.09 21.44 7.14
C THR A 542 -24.05 20.07 7.82
N LEU A 543 -23.07 19.80 8.69
CA LEU A 543 -22.92 18.51 9.37
C LEU A 543 -23.69 18.44 10.70
N ALA A 544 -24.03 19.60 11.26
CA ALA A 544 -24.86 19.74 12.46
C ALA A 544 -26.15 20.55 12.17
N PRO A 545 -27.09 20.05 11.36
CA PRO A 545 -28.33 20.76 11.05
C PRO A 545 -29.23 20.91 12.30
N SER A 546 -29.85 22.08 12.46
CA SER A 546 -30.78 22.39 13.57
C SER A 546 -32.00 21.47 13.66
N HIS A 547 -32.29 20.71 12.60
CA HIS A 547 -33.45 19.83 12.51
C HIS A 547 -33.07 18.37 12.20
N ILE A 548 -32.05 17.83 12.86
CA ILE A 548 -31.63 16.42 12.69
C ILE A 548 -32.80 15.43 12.88
N GLU A 549 -33.72 15.70 13.80
CA GLU A 549 -34.91 14.87 14.01
C GLU A 549 -35.81 14.81 12.77
N LYS A 550 -35.96 15.90 12.02
CA LYS A 550 -36.75 15.92 10.78
C LYS A 550 -36.09 15.08 9.69
N ILE A 551 -34.76 15.12 9.60
CA ILE A 551 -33.97 14.29 8.67
C ILE A 551 -34.07 12.81 9.03
N ILE A 552 -33.96 12.47 10.31
CA ILE A 552 -34.14 11.08 10.78
C ILE A 552 -35.55 10.60 10.46
N GLN A 553 -36.57 11.42 10.75
CA GLN A 553 -37.96 11.07 10.49
C GLN A 553 -38.27 10.95 9.00
N SER A 554 -37.65 11.73 8.11
CA SER A 554 -37.89 11.63 6.68
C SER A 554 -37.46 10.26 6.13
N PHE A 555 -36.28 9.77 6.51
CA PHE A 555 -35.83 8.42 6.15
C PHE A 555 -36.68 7.31 6.78
N LEU A 556 -37.03 7.42 8.06
CA LEU A 556 -37.87 6.42 8.74
C LEU A 556 -39.31 6.36 8.21
N ASN A 557 -39.77 7.41 7.52
CA ASN A 557 -41.11 7.49 6.94
C ASN A 557 -41.16 7.18 5.43
N VAL A 558 -40.03 6.83 4.81
CA VAL A 558 -40.00 6.38 3.41
C VAL A 558 -40.94 5.20 3.18
N LEU A 559 -40.96 4.23 4.10
CA LEU A 559 -41.89 3.10 4.05
C LEU A 559 -43.18 3.42 4.82
N PRO A 560 -44.35 3.36 4.16
CA PRO A 560 -45.64 3.46 4.82
C PRO A 560 -45.79 2.42 5.93
N PRO A 561 -46.51 2.73 7.03
CA PRO A 561 -46.68 1.82 8.15
C PRO A 561 -47.33 0.48 7.76
N GLN A 562 -48.00 0.42 6.62
CA GLN A 562 -48.61 -0.80 6.07
C GLN A 562 -47.59 -1.80 5.52
N LEU A 563 -46.41 -1.33 5.09
CA LEU A 563 -45.31 -2.16 4.56
C LEU A 563 -44.21 -2.46 5.56
N ARG A 564 -44.32 -1.99 6.81
CA ARG A 564 -43.31 -2.26 7.82
C ARG A 564 -43.39 -3.71 8.26
N SER A 565 -42.26 -4.40 8.22
CA SER A 565 -42.14 -5.83 8.53
C SER A 565 -42.01 -6.10 10.03
N ALA A 566 -41.49 -5.15 10.81
CA ALA A 566 -41.26 -5.30 12.24
C ALA A 566 -42.50 -4.99 13.11
N PRO A 567 -42.71 -5.71 14.24
CA PRO A 567 -43.84 -5.48 15.13
C PRO A 567 -43.75 -4.09 15.79
N ALA A 568 -44.91 -3.45 16.01
CA ALA A 568 -45.02 -2.07 16.49
C ALA A 568 -44.29 -1.76 17.82
N THR A 569 -43.92 -2.77 18.60
CA THR A 569 -43.22 -2.65 19.88
C THR A 569 -41.70 -2.45 19.72
N GLU A 570 -41.10 -2.84 18.59
CA GLU A 570 -39.65 -2.72 18.29
C GLU A 570 -39.36 -2.04 16.93
N GLY A 571 -40.39 -1.88 16.08
CA GLY A 571 -40.26 -1.81 14.63
C GLY A 571 -39.91 -0.49 13.95
N ASN A 572 -39.25 0.46 14.61
CA ASN A 572 -38.70 1.64 13.91
C ASN A 572 -37.40 2.18 14.53
N SER A 573 -36.73 1.34 15.31
CA SER A 573 -35.59 1.77 16.11
C SER A 573 -34.30 1.68 15.31
N TYR A 574 -33.87 2.80 14.73
CA TYR A 574 -32.54 2.94 14.12
C TYR A 574 -31.40 2.81 15.15
N TYR A 575 -31.72 2.82 16.46
CA TYR A 575 -30.74 2.70 17.55
C TYR A 575 -29.86 1.45 17.47
N GLN A 576 -30.36 0.35 16.90
CA GLN A 576 -29.59 -0.89 16.72
C GLN A 576 -28.37 -0.69 15.80
N TYR A 577 -28.45 0.26 14.85
CA TYR A 577 -27.39 0.55 13.89
C TYR A 577 -26.39 1.61 14.37
N ILE A 578 -26.71 2.36 15.43
CA ILE A 578 -25.87 3.49 15.90
C ILE A 578 -24.46 3.03 16.29
N SER A 579 -24.34 1.96 17.08
CA SER A 579 -23.03 1.50 17.57
C SER A 579 -22.09 1.12 16.43
N GLU A 580 -22.60 0.42 15.42
CA GLU A 580 -21.79 0.01 14.26
C GLU A 580 -21.51 1.20 13.34
N SER A 581 -22.51 2.06 13.09
CA SER A 581 -22.34 3.30 12.33
C SER A 581 -21.27 4.21 12.95
N GLN A 582 -21.23 4.32 14.28
CA GLN A 582 -20.21 5.10 14.99
C GLN A 582 -18.81 4.50 14.83
N ARG A 583 -18.69 3.17 14.89
CA ARG A 583 -17.42 2.48 14.68
C ARG A 583 -16.90 2.71 13.25
N GLN A 584 -17.76 2.51 12.25
CA GLN A 584 -17.42 2.70 10.84
C GLN A 584 -17.08 4.17 10.52
N TYR A 585 -17.89 5.10 11.00
CA TYR A 585 -17.65 6.53 10.79
C TYR A 585 -16.33 6.98 11.42
N SER A 586 -15.97 6.49 12.61
CA SER A 586 -14.68 6.81 13.26
C SER A 586 -13.46 6.34 12.45
N ILE A 587 -13.58 5.19 11.77
CA ILE A 587 -12.54 4.66 10.88
C ILE A 587 -12.39 5.55 9.65
N VAL A 588 -13.50 5.85 8.97
CA VAL A 588 -13.52 6.72 7.77
C VAL A 588 -13.03 8.12 8.11
N LEU A 589 -13.48 8.69 9.23
CA LEU A 589 -13.04 9.99 9.72
C LEU A 589 -11.54 10.04 9.95
N THR A 590 -10.95 8.95 10.46
CA THR A 590 -9.49 8.86 10.67
C THR A 590 -8.73 8.75 9.35
N ALA A 591 -9.26 7.99 8.38
CA ALA A 591 -8.67 7.87 7.05
C ALA A 591 -8.68 9.21 6.28
N CYS A 592 -9.75 10.00 6.41
CA CYS A 592 -9.94 11.25 5.67
C CYS A 592 -9.25 12.48 6.28
N LYS A 593 -8.58 12.37 7.44
CA LYS A 593 -7.96 13.52 8.14
C LYS A 593 -6.95 14.30 7.29
N SER A 594 -6.33 13.64 6.31
CA SER A 594 -5.32 14.25 5.45
C SER A 594 -5.88 15.03 4.25
N PHE A 595 -7.18 14.96 3.95
CA PHE A 595 -7.74 15.50 2.70
C PHE A 595 -8.18 16.97 2.78
N SER A 596 -7.99 17.64 3.92
CA SER A 596 -8.23 19.08 4.07
C SER A 596 -9.61 19.54 3.56
N TRP A 597 -10.65 18.71 3.79
CA TRP A 597 -12.00 18.99 3.31
C TRP A 597 -12.60 20.26 3.91
N PRO A 598 -13.50 20.94 3.17
CA PRO A 598 -14.17 22.13 3.68
C PRO A 598 -15.00 21.79 4.93
N ASN A 599 -15.18 22.78 5.81
CA ASN A 599 -15.99 22.61 7.02
C ASN A 599 -17.50 22.73 6.73
N GLU A 600 -17.88 23.43 5.67
CA GLU A 600 -19.28 23.72 5.34
C GLU A 600 -19.49 23.70 3.82
N ALA A 601 -20.71 23.36 3.38
CA ALA A 601 -21.11 23.49 1.99
C ALA A 601 -21.56 24.94 1.72
N VAL A 602 -20.76 25.69 0.96
CA VAL A 602 -21.01 27.10 0.65
C VAL A 602 -21.20 27.27 -0.86
N SER A 603 -22.11 28.17 -1.26
CA SER A 603 -22.23 28.61 -2.65
C SER A 603 -21.16 29.68 -2.91
N ASP A 604 -20.35 29.54 -3.96
CA ASP A 604 -19.38 30.58 -4.35
C ASP A 604 -20.11 31.83 -4.86
N ASP A 605 -20.56 32.70 -3.95
CA ASP A 605 -21.20 33.98 -4.27
C ASP A 605 -20.19 35.05 -4.79
N ASN A 606 -18.93 34.67 -5.04
CA ASN A 606 -17.88 35.58 -5.54
C ASN A 606 -17.93 35.83 -7.05
N HIS A 607 -18.84 35.18 -7.78
CA HIS A 607 -19.17 35.58 -9.14
C HIS A 607 -20.39 36.49 -9.12
N SER A 608 -20.13 37.80 -9.06
CA SER A 608 -21.08 38.87 -9.36
C SER A 608 -22.14 38.42 -10.38
N SER A 609 -23.40 38.37 -9.94
CA SER A 609 -24.56 38.00 -10.76
C SER A 609 -24.80 38.91 -11.98
N ASP A 610 -23.94 39.89 -12.24
CA ASP A 610 -24.13 40.93 -13.25
C ASP A 610 -23.55 40.58 -14.63
N SER A 611 -23.01 39.37 -14.87
CA SER A 611 -22.36 39.08 -16.17
C SER A 611 -22.53 37.69 -16.79
N GLN A 612 -23.41 36.81 -16.29
CA GLN A 612 -23.72 35.55 -17.00
C GLN A 612 -25.22 35.24 -17.04
N PRO A 613 -25.94 35.62 -18.11
CA PRO A 613 -27.32 35.18 -18.35
C PRO A 613 -27.43 33.68 -18.69
N GLU A 614 -26.32 32.93 -18.68
CA GLU A 614 -26.26 31.47 -18.92
C GLU A 614 -26.28 30.63 -17.63
N ALA A 615 -26.12 31.24 -16.44
CA ALA A 615 -26.09 30.51 -15.17
C ALA A 615 -27.47 29.92 -14.79
N ASP A 616 -28.56 30.61 -15.12
CA ASP A 616 -29.95 30.17 -14.88
C ASP A 616 -30.38 28.96 -15.74
N SER A 617 -29.53 28.52 -16.69
CA SER A 617 -29.83 27.43 -17.64
C SER A 617 -29.04 26.14 -17.40
N ARG A 618 -28.18 26.08 -16.37
CA ARG A 618 -27.42 24.86 -16.08
C ARG A 618 -28.28 23.87 -15.31
N GLN A 619 -28.88 22.93 -16.03
CA GLN A 619 -29.53 21.77 -15.44
C GLN A 619 -28.52 21.01 -14.57
N PHE A 620 -28.87 20.75 -13.31
CA PHE A 620 -28.06 19.94 -12.42
C PHE A 620 -27.84 18.54 -13.01
N TYR A 621 -26.62 18.04 -12.89
CA TYR A 621 -26.21 16.71 -13.30
C TYR A 621 -25.45 16.06 -12.15
N GLU A 622 -26.02 15.01 -11.58
CA GLU A 622 -25.46 14.26 -10.46
C GLU A 622 -24.25 13.39 -10.84
N GLY A 623 -23.97 13.24 -12.13
CA GLY A 623 -22.91 12.38 -12.65
C GLY A 623 -23.38 10.93 -12.87
N PRO A 624 -22.60 10.15 -13.65
CA PRO A 624 -23.04 8.84 -14.10
C PRO A 624 -23.09 7.80 -12.98
N PHE A 625 -22.22 7.92 -11.96
CA PHE A 625 -22.19 7.02 -10.81
C PHE A 625 -23.40 7.18 -9.89
N LEU A 626 -23.72 8.43 -9.48
CA LEU A 626 -24.91 8.70 -8.65
C LEU A 626 -26.20 8.38 -9.39
N LYS A 627 -26.26 8.71 -10.69
CA LYS A 627 -27.39 8.34 -11.55
C LYS A 627 -27.59 6.81 -11.60
N MET A 628 -26.52 6.04 -11.81
CA MET A 628 -26.57 4.57 -11.77
C MET A 628 -27.11 4.06 -10.43
N ILE A 629 -26.63 4.61 -9.30
CA ILE A 629 -27.14 4.24 -7.97
C ILE A 629 -28.64 4.51 -7.88
N PHE A 630 -29.11 5.70 -8.26
CA PHE A 630 -30.53 6.07 -8.15
C PHE A 630 -31.43 5.24 -9.07
N GLU A 631 -31.01 4.97 -10.30
CA GLU A 631 -31.72 4.07 -11.22
C GLU A 631 -31.81 2.64 -10.66
N ARG A 632 -30.73 2.17 -10.02
CA ARG A 632 -30.70 0.83 -9.41
C ARG A 632 -31.57 0.75 -8.17
N ILE A 633 -31.62 1.79 -7.33
CA ILE A 633 -32.57 1.89 -6.20
C ILE A 633 -34.01 1.77 -6.71
N ARG A 634 -34.38 2.53 -7.75
CA ARG A 634 -35.72 2.45 -8.35
C ARG A 634 -36.07 1.07 -8.87
N ASN A 635 -35.06 0.34 -9.33
CA ASN A 635 -35.23 -1.01 -9.86
C ASN A 635 -35.03 -2.14 -8.81
N LEU A 636 -34.87 -1.82 -7.52
CA LEU A 636 -34.77 -2.83 -6.43
C LEU A 636 -35.82 -3.96 -6.52
N PRO A 637 -37.13 -3.70 -6.81
CA PRO A 637 -38.14 -4.75 -6.85
C PRO A 637 -37.90 -5.84 -7.91
N ASN A 638 -37.10 -5.55 -8.94
CA ASN A 638 -36.85 -6.45 -10.07
C ASN A 638 -35.40 -6.97 -10.10
N GLN A 639 -34.68 -6.85 -8.98
CA GLN A 639 -33.27 -7.23 -8.86
C GLN A 639 -33.11 -8.41 -7.90
N ALA A 640 -32.00 -9.15 -8.06
CA ALA A 640 -31.64 -10.21 -7.14
C ALA A 640 -31.34 -9.64 -5.74
N TYR A 641 -31.72 -10.37 -4.70
CA TYR A 641 -31.54 -9.94 -3.30
C TYR A 641 -30.09 -9.63 -2.95
N GLU A 642 -29.14 -10.44 -3.42
CA GLU A 642 -27.70 -10.28 -3.18
C GLU A 642 -27.18 -8.97 -3.79
N VAL A 643 -27.68 -8.63 -4.97
CA VAL A 643 -27.36 -7.37 -5.66
C VAL A 643 -27.93 -6.18 -4.89
N ASN A 644 -29.15 -6.30 -4.37
CA ASN A 644 -29.79 -5.27 -3.55
C ASN A 644 -29.01 -5.03 -2.26
N LEU A 645 -28.57 -6.10 -1.59
CA LEU A 645 -27.74 -6.01 -0.40
C LEU A 645 -26.40 -5.31 -0.69
N GLN A 646 -25.74 -5.68 -1.79
CA GLN A 646 -24.49 -5.04 -2.19
C GLN A 646 -24.68 -3.55 -2.54
N LEU A 647 -25.79 -3.19 -3.19
CA LEU A 647 -26.13 -1.79 -3.46
C LEU A 647 -26.31 -0.99 -2.16
N THR A 648 -26.95 -1.57 -1.14
CA THR A 648 -27.07 -0.90 0.18
C THR A 648 -25.71 -0.66 0.81
N ALA A 649 -24.76 -1.60 0.70
CA ALA A 649 -23.40 -1.42 1.20
C ALA A 649 -22.69 -0.24 0.52
N VAL A 650 -22.78 -0.11 -0.81
CA VAL A 650 -22.21 1.02 -1.57
C VAL A 650 -22.80 2.36 -1.09
N ILE A 651 -24.12 2.43 -0.92
CA ILE A 651 -24.81 3.65 -0.45
C ILE A 651 -24.36 4.01 0.97
N SER A 652 -24.31 3.02 1.88
CA SER A 652 -23.89 3.24 3.27
C SER A 652 -22.43 3.70 3.35
N ARG A 653 -21.51 3.12 2.56
CA ARG A 653 -20.12 3.59 2.46
C ARG A 653 -20.04 5.03 1.97
N LEU A 654 -20.83 5.39 0.95
CA LEU A 654 -20.87 6.74 0.41
C LEU A 654 -21.40 7.75 1.45
N ALA A 655 -22.45 7.38 2.20
CA ALA A 655 -23.06 8.22 3.24
C ALA A 655 -22.12 8.46 4.44
N LEU A 656 -21.23 7.51 4.75
CA LEU A 656 -20.23 7.59 5.81
C LEU A 656 -19.11 8.60 5.54
N LEU A 657 -18.91 9.05 4.29
CA LEU A 657 -17.86 10.02 3.97
C LEU A 657 -18.10 11.36 4.71
N PRO A 658 -17.13 11.87 5.50
CA PRO A 658 -17.25 13.12 6.26
C PRO A 658 -17.17 14.41 5.40
N HIS A 659 -17.69 14.42 4.17
CA HIS A 659 -17.65 15.58 3.28
C HIS A 659 -18.97 16.39 3.35
N PRO A 660 -18.95 17.72 3.56
CA PRO A 660 -20.16 18.53 3.74
C PRO A 660 -21.13 18.45 2.56
N TYR A 661 -20.63 18.59 1.34
CA TYR A 661 -21.45 18.54 0.12
C TYR A 661 -22.08 17.17 -0.12
N ILE A 662 -21.37 16.07 0.18
CA ILE A 662 -21.92 14.71 0.08
C ILE A 662 -23.01 14.51 1.14
N HIS A 663 -22.76 14.98 2.38
CA HIS A 663 -23.75 14.94 3.45
C HIS A 663 -25.01 15.75 3.09
N GLU A 664 -24.85 16.98 2.61
CA GLU A 664 -25.96 17.84 2.20
C GLU A 664 -26.76 17.19 1.06
N PHE A 665 -26.08 16.69 0.03
CA PHE A 665 -26.73 16.14 -1.15
C PHE A 665 -27.41 14.78 -0.90
N LEU A 666 -26.84 13.89 -0.09
CA LEU A 666 -27.39 12.54 0.14
C LEU A 666 -28.31 12.47 1.36
N LEU A 667 -27.92 13.10 2.48
CA LEU A 667 -28.58 12.90 3.78
C LEU A 667 -29.47 14.08 4.18
N ASN A 668 -29.17 15.31 3.77
CA ASN A 668 -30.01 16.44 4.16
C ASN A 668 -31.28 16.51 3.29
N THR A 669 -32.40 16.12 3.88
CA THR A 669 -33.73 16.13 3.24
C THR A 669 -34.48 17.44 3.42
N THR A 670 -33.94 18.38 4.19
CA THR A 670 -34.61 19.64 4.55
C THR A 670 -34.21 20.81 3.64
N ILE A 671 -33.23 20.61 2.75
CA ILE A 671 -32.80 21.65 1.83
C ILE A 671 -33.79 21.83 0.67
N PRO A 672 -34.09 23.07 0.25
CA PRO A 672 -34.78 23.32 -1.00
C PRO A 672 -33.91 22.87 -2.17
N ARG A 673 -34.46 21.97 -2.99
CA ARG A 673 -33.78 21.43 -4.17
C ARG A 673 -34.47 21.92 -5.44
N HIS A 674 -33.69 22.11 -6.47
CA HIS A 674 -34.22 22.40 -7.80
C HIS A 674 -35.08 21.22 -8.30
N LEU A 675 -36.17 21.50 -9.03
CA LEU A 675 -37.16 20.49 -9.47
C LEU A 675 -36.57 19.34 -10.29
N ASN A 676 -35.48 19.59 -11.01
CA ASN A 676 -34.79 18.62 -11.85
C ASN A 676 -33.62 17.91 -11.15
N ALA A 677 -33.36 18.20 -9.87
CA ALA A 677 -32.29 17.57 -9.13
C ALA A 677 -32.78 16.28 -8.48
N ASP A 678 -32.32 15.14 -9.00
CA ASP A 678 -32.62 13.85 -8.39
C ASP A 678 -31.96 13.72 -7.02
N SER A 679 -32.54 12.89 -6.15
CA SER A 679 -32.03 12.69 -4.80
C SER A 679 -32.26 11.26 -4.32
N LEU A 680 -31.40 10.84 -3.38
CA LEU A 680 -31.52 9.54 -2.72
C LEU A 680 -32.92 9.35 -2.09
N LEU A 681 -33.44 10.38 -1.41
CA LEU A 681 -34.78 10.31 -0.81
C LEU A 681 -35.87 10.12 -1.87
N GLN A 682 -35.80 10.85 -3.00
CA GLN A 682 -36.80 10.73 -4.06
C GLN A 682 -36.77 9.34 -4.68
N ALA A 683 -35.59 8.80 -5.00
CA ALA A 683 -35.45 7.44 -5.52
C ALA A 683 -36.04 6.40 -4.55
N LEU A 684 -35.80 6.54 -3.24
CA LEU A 684 -36.38 5.65 -2.22
C LEU A 684 -37.91 5.76 -2.12
N LEU A 685 -38.46 6.98 -2.20
CA LEU A 685 -39.91 7.22 -2.15
C LEU A 685 -40.63 6.69 -3.40
N ASP A 686 -40.04 6.87 -4.59
CA ASP A 686 -40.55 6.33 -5.85
C ASP A 686 -40.65 4.81 -5.77
N THR A 687 -39.56 4.17 -5.32
CA THR A 687 -39.47 2.71 -5.15
C THR A 687 -40.49 2.20 -4.13
N SER A 688 -40.60 2.87 -2.98
CA SER A 688 -41.55 2.52 -1.93
C SER A 688 -43.01 2.58 -2.42
N SER A 689 -43.35 3.60 -3.21
CA SER A 689 -44.67 3.78 -3.79
C SER A 689 -45.01 2.69 -4.82
N GLU A 690 -44.04 2.33 -5.65
CA GLU A 690 -44.18 1.23 -6.61
C GLU A 690 -44.36 -0.11 -5.90
N MET A 691 -43.53 -0.41 -4.89
CA MET A 691 -43.65 -1.63 -4.09
C MET A 691 -44.99 -1.69 -3.37
N PHE A 692 -45.48 -0.59 -2.79
CA PHE A 692 -46.78 -0.55 -2.14
C PHE A 692 -47.91 -0.93 -3.10
N THR A 693 -47.87 -0.40 -4.31
CA THR A 693 -48.87 -0.69 -5.35
C THR A 693 -48.86 -2.17 -5.72
N ARG A 694 -47.68 -2.78 -5.86
CA ARG A 694 -47.55 -4.22 -6.21
C ARG A 694 -47.90 -5.15 -5.04
N VAL A 695 -47.42 -4.85 -3.82
CA VAL A 695 -47.61 -5.68 -2.62
C VAL A 695 -49.07 -5.66 -2.15
N SER A 696 -49.75 -4.52 -2.24
CA SER A 696 -51.14 -4.38 -1.77
C SER A 696 -52.15 -5.24 -2.55
N VAL A 697 -51.81 -5.67 -3.76
CA VAL A 697 -52.63 -6.59 -4.58
C VAL A 697 -52.54 -8.04 -4.07
N ILE A 698 -51.48 -8.40 -3.35
CA ILE A 698 -51.22 -9.77 -2.92
C ILE A 698 -52.04 -10.09 -1.65
N PRO A 699 -52.84 -11.17 -1.64
CA PRO A 699 -53.59 -11.55 -0.47
C PRO A 699 -52.65 -11.99 0.67
N ASN A 700 -52.98 -11.63 1.91
CA ASN A 700 -52.20 -11.95 3.11
C ASN A 700 -50.74 -11.45 3.08
N TYR A 701 -50.44 -10.40 2.32
CA TYR A 701 -49.08 -9.86 2.16
C TYR A 701 -48.36 -9.56 3.50
N LYS A 702 -49.08 -9.14 4.55
CA LYS A 702 -48.50 -8.85 5.87
C LYS A 702 -47.88 -10.09 6.53
N ALA A 703 -48.55 -11.24 6.42
CA ALA A 703 -48.04 -12.49 6.97
C ALA A 703 -46.81 -12.97 6.18
N ILE A 704 -46.85 -12.83 4.85
CA ILE A 704 -45.74 -13.17 3.95
C ILE A 704 -44.52 -12.29 4.23
N LEU A 705 -44.72 -10.99 4.45
CA LEU A 705 -43.68 -10.05 4.81
C LEU A 705 -43.01 -10.42 6.15
N SER A 706 -43.80 -10.73 7.18
CA SER A 706 -43.26 -11.18 8.47
C SER A 706 -42.49 -12.49 8.38
N ALA A 707 -42.99 -13.44 7.58
CA ALA A 707 -42.33 -14.72 7.34
C ALA A 707 -41.03 -14.55 6.54
N THR A 708 -41.01 -13.62 5.58
CA THR A 708 -39.80 -13.29 4.79
C THR A 708 -38.72 -12.68 5.68
N ARG A 709 -39.09 -11.78 6.61
CA ARG A 709 -38.13 -11.24 7.59
C ARG A 709 -37.54 -12.33 8.49
N GLN A 710 -38.36 -13.23 9.01
CA GLN A 710 -37.89 -14.36 9.83
C GLN A 710 -36.98 -15.30 9.04
N ARG A 711 -37.29 -15.54 7.77
CA ARG A 711 -36.48 -16.35 6.86
C ARG A 711 -35.11 -15.70 6.59
N LEU A 712 -35.06 -14.40 6.29
CA LEU A 712 -33.79 -13.68 6.09
C LEU A 712 -32.93 -13.61 7.37
N LEU A 713 -33.55 -13.69 8.55
CA LEU A 713 -32.87 -13.76 9.84
C LEU A 713 -32.46 -15.18 10.26
N GLY A 714 -32.77 -16.21 9.45
CA GLY A 714 -32.22 -17.57 9.58
C GLY A 714 -33.17 -18.68 10.10
N ASP A 715 -34.49 -18.43 10.20
CA ASP A 715 -35.40 -19.40 10.87
C ASP A 715 -36.00 -20.49 9.96
N ILE A 716 -35.92 -20.42 8.62
CA ILE A 716 -36.66 -21.32 7.70
C ILE A 716 -35.85 -21.60 6.40
N PRO A 717 -35.82 -22.84 5.86
CA PRO A 717 -35.11 -23.19 4.63
C PRO A 717 -35.64 -22.50 3.35
N GLU A 718 -34.73 -22.31 2.37
CA GLU A 718 -34.91 -21.54 1.13
C GLU A 718 -35.79 -22.26 0.08
N ASN A 719 -37.02 -21.78 -0.12
CA ASN A 719 -37.72 -21.88 -1.41
C ASN A 719 -37.93 -20.45 -1.91
N ARG A 720 -37.19 -20.04 -2.94
CA ARG A 720 -37.23 -18.69 -3.50
C ARG A 720 -38.13 -18.68 -4.75
N ASP A 721 -39.33 -18.11 -4.61
CA ASP A 721 -40.21 -17.78 -5.75
C ASP A 721 -40.01 -16.30 -6.15
N GLU A 722 -40.40 -15.88 -7.36
CA GLU A 722 -40.31 -14.47 -7.80
C GLU A 722 -41.03 -13.48 -6.86
N ILE A 723 -42.14 -13.93 -6.25
CA ILE A 723 -42.88 -13.16 -5.24
C ILE A 723 -42.00 -12.86 -4.02
N SER A 724 -41.04 -13.74 -3.71
CA SER A 724 -40.08 -13.57 -2.62
C SER A 724 -39.22 -12.32 -2.80
N GLY A 725 -38.74 -12.05 -4.02
CA GLY A 725 -37.84 -10.94 -4.31
C GLY A 725 -38.46 -9.57 -4.01
N LEU A 726 -39.77 -9.41 -4.27
CA LEU A 726 -40.50 -8.18 -3.95
C LEU A 726 -40.56 -7.93 -2.44
N PHE A 727 -40.86 -8.95 -1.63
CA PHE A 727 -40.91 -8.83 -0.17
C PHE A 727 -39.52 -8.67 0.45
N GLU A 728 -38.50 -9.34 -0.09
CA GLU A 728 -37.09 -9.16 0.28
C GLU A 728 -36.67 -7.71 0.06
N SER A 729 -37.03 -7.13 -1.09
CA SER A 729 -36.69 -5.74 -1.42
C SER A 729 -37.37 -4.72 -0.50
N VAL A 730 -38.60 -4.97 -0.03
CA VAL A 730 -39.25 -4.15 1.02
C VAL A 730 -38.43 -4.15 2.31
N ILE A 731 -37.93 -5.31 2.73
CA ILE A 731 -37.09 -5.44 3.93
C ILE A 731 -35.75 -4.73 3.73
N VAL A 732 -35.13 -4.86 2.55
CA VAL A 732 -33.87 -4.17 2.23
C VAL A 732 -34.02 -2.64 2.33
N ILE A 733 -35.08 -2.06 1.77
CA ILE A 733 -35.36 -0.62 1.92
C ILE A 733 -35.60 -0.25 3.39
N GLU A 734 -36.33 -1.08 4.14
CA GLU A 734 -36.60 -0.83 5.55
C GLU A 734 -35.33 -0.76 6.40
N GLU A 735 -34.39 -1.69 6.17
CA GLU A 735 -33.12 -1.71 6.90
C GLU A 735 -32.16 -0.61 6.42
N LEU A 736 -32.09 -0.34 5.10
CA LEU A 736 -31.30 0.77 4.55
C LEU A 736 -31.73 2.12 5.14
N CYS A 737 -33.04 2.40 5.20
CA CYS A 737 -33.54 3.65 5.77
C CYS A 737 -33.20 3.80 7.26
N LYS A 738 -33.20 2.71 8.03
CA LYS A 738 -32.75 2.72 9.44
C LYS A 738 -31.26 2.97 9.55
N GLU A 739 -30.45 2.34 8.69
CA GLU A 739 -29.00 2.54 8.66
C GLU A 739 -28.64 3.99 8.30
N LEU A 740 -29.26 4.55 7.25
CA LEU A 740 -29.06 5.95 6.84
C LEU A 740 -29.45 6.94 7.95
N ALA A 741 -30.56 6.68 8.65
CA ALA A 741 -30.96 7.48 9.81
C ALA A 741 -29.92 7.41 10.95
N ALA A 742 -29.35 6.24 11.21
CA ALA A 742 -28.29 6.07 12.20
C ALA A 742 -26.99 6.77 11.78
N ILE A 743 -26.59 6.68 10.51
CA ILE A 743 -25.42 7.41 9.97
C ILE A 743 -25.62 8.92 10.12
N ALA A 744 -26.79 9.45 9.75
CA ALA A 744 -27.09 10.87 9.90
C ALA A 744 -26.99 11.33 11.37
N TYR A 745 -27.56 10.55 12.30
CA TYR A 745 -27.45 10.80 13.75
C TYR A 745 -26.01 10.81 14.24
N VAL A 746 -25.20 9.81 13.86
CA VAL A 746 -23.80 9.69 14.27
C VAL A 746 -22.97 10.86 13.75
N LYS A 747 -23.17 11.26 12.48
CA LYS A 747 -22.46 12.40 11.89
C LYS A 747 -22.79 13.70 12.60
N PHE A 748 -24.06 13.92 12.92
CA PHE A 748 -24.52 15.07 13.71
C PHE A 748 -23.80 15.12 15.06
N HIS A 749 -23.82 14.03 15.83
CA HIS A 749 -23.22 13.98 17.17
C HIS A 749 -21.69 14.09 17.20
N HIS A 750 -21.01 13.74 16.11
CA HIS A 750 -19.57 13.99 15.97
C HIS A 750 -19.23 15.43 15.59
N ALA A 751 -20.18 16.16 15.01
CA ALA A 751 -20.03 17.55 14.60
C ALA A 751 -20.48 18.56 15.67
N THR A 752 -21.37 18.13 16.59
CA THR A 752 -21.77 18.87 17.80
C THR A 752 -20.83 18.62 18.96
#